data_AF-A0A1S1YSE6-F1
#
_entry.id   AF-A0A1S1YSE6-F1
#
_cell.length_a   1.000
_cell.length_b   1.000
_cell.length_c   1.000
_cell.angle_alpha   90.00
_cell.angle_beta   90.00
_cell.angle_gamma   90.00
#
_symmetry.space_group_name_H-M   'P 1'
#
loop_
_entity.id
_entity.type
_entity.pdbx_description
1 polymer ?
#
loop_
_entity_poly.entity_id
_entity_poly.type
_entity_poly.pdbx_seq_one_letter_code
_entity_poly.pdbx_strand_id
1 'polypeptide(L)'
;MIKMKNYLIVITLLILSCFHSLDAQDLKQQIEDEISQLQKLVKKAKKKDIDVSKELSTFRTAEIFSRYADWDENNYKKNVQLFSLVKKLNDKTPEENAQYLPQFEREQILLMIKNAQKELEAVLKGDHQRQTTPKIDWSNLDINNNTIQQNGNPVFIYDYVWKPTSTEFQEFYGAQDGIYLTTGYLNEDGSLKHFKLNEIKNKKSGTLGTVFMNHLNPPKWSIDKYTDFTVGGRRYTGYDIDNPGAKEIQRQLISVVAPLTKGKNYAKLGWLLTNEPHWFTMKDTWATGTVSNFTIQKFKTYLKELHQDISVLNKRWGTSFSSFDAVEVTIPMDGKLQGTSQWYDWMSFNQHRVTEWFTFLQDEIRSHDKDAHTHIKVMPNLWTENKRDHGIDMEALTDLTSIVGNDAGSHYSAMWGKEEDWVDHYAYSWREMCMSYDFYKSISPNKVIYNSETHYLSTVKFRELDLNLDYVNATHWMATVLGLNSSKAWFWPRKEDGSLKSYKEKGYAGSLAMQPAVVDQVTRTMMDLNANAKALTSIQNLRKPIRVFYSETSAINLEKHMDDVFSTYENLFFEGYSIGFVTENILKKQSQENWDVVVVQKTPFVKQSEKEALQKYLDNGGTVVIDKASLLKNEYGEKLSPLTKGNGEIIVVADLDEMKLKALAKVTSTHTLQVNDLKDQDKKGIFWRYVQDDENNNILTLINIGKEARDIEIKLTNSKKSTSVKNILTGEKLNNCITVQPLDVLFVEVKGASKK
;
A
#
# COMPACT_ATOMS: atom_id res chain seq x y z
N MET A 1 -13.45 -38.38 -48.58
CA MET A 1 -14.09 -37.56 -47.52
C MET A 1 -13.11 -36.82 -46.59
N ILE A 2 -11.89 -37.33 -46.33
CA ILE A 2 -10.93 -36.65 -45.43
C ILE A 2 -10.28 -35.40 -46.06
N LYS A 3 -10.08 -35.34 -47.38
CA LYS A 3 -9.50 -34.17 -48.07
C LYS A 3 -10.43 -32.94 -48.14
N MET A 4 -11.76 -33.11 -48.19
CA MET A 4 -12.71 -31.97 -48.22
C MET A 4 -12.87 -31.27 -46.86
N LYS A 5 -12.68 -31.97 -45.73
CA LYS A 5 -12.73 -31.36 -44.39
C LYS A 5 -11.56 -30.38 -44.17
N ASN A 6 -10.37 -30.69 -44.70
CA ASN A 6 -9.20 -29.82 -44.53
C ASN A 6 -9.28 -28.55 -45.38
N TYR A 7 -9.89 -28.59 -46.57
CA TYR A 7 -10.12 -27.38 -47.38
C TYR A 7 -11.21 -26.47 -46.78
N LEU A 8 -12.25 -27.04 -46.19
CA LEU A 8 -13.29 -26.23 -45.52
C LEU A 8 -12.72 -25.51 -44.29
N ILE A 9 -11.89 -26.17 -43.48
CA ILE A 9 -11.21 -25.54 -42.31
C ILE A 9 -10.26 -24.41 -42.74
N VAL A 10 -9.50 -24.60 -43.82
CA VAL A 10 -8.58 -23.57 -44.34
C VAL A 10 -9.35 -22.39 -44.92
N ILE A 11 -10.47 -22.62 -45.62
CA ILE A 11 -11.32 -21.54 -46.15
C ILE A 11 -12.07 -20.81 -45.03
N THR A 12 -12.56 -21.50 -44.00
CA THR A 12 -13.18 -20.87 -42.83
C THR A 12 -12.16 -20.05 -42.02
N LEU A 13 -10.91 -20.53 -41.87
CA LEU A 13 -9.81 -19.76 -41.25
C LEU A 13 -9.41 -18.54 -42.09
N LEU A 14 -9.37 -18.66 -43.43
CA LEU A 14 -9.11 -17.53 -44.33
C LEU A 14 -10.23 -16.48 -44.30
N ILE A 15 -11.49 -16.91 -44.31
CA ILE A 15 -12.66 -16.01 -44.24
C ILE A 15 -12.72 -15.32 -42.87
N LEU A 16 -12.50 -16.04 -41.76
CA LEU A 16 -12.38 -15.44 -40.43
C LEU A 16 -11.20 -14.45 -40.38
N SER A 17 -10.05 -14.76 -40.97
CA SER A 17 -8.91 -13.83 -41.01
C SER A 17 -9.19 -12.56 -41.82
N CYS A 18 -9.96 -12.64 -42.90
CA CYS A 18 -10.34 -11.48 -43.71
C CYS A 18 -11.35 -10.57 -43.00
N PHE A 19 -12.38 -11.12 -42.32
CA PHE A 19 -13.33 -10.31 -41.57
C PHE A 19 -12.67 -9.58 -40.38
N HIS A 20 -11.76 -10.25 -39.65
CA HIS A 20 -11.03 -9.60 -38.55
C HIS A 20 -10.04 -8.53 -39.03
N SER A 21 -9.44 -8.70 -40.23
CA SER A 21 -8.56 -7.67 -40.80
C SER A 21 -9.33 -6.39 -41.20
N LEU A 22 -10.59 -6.52 -41.60
CA LEU A 22 -11.46 -5.39 -41.93
C LEU A 22 -11.90 -4.65 -40.67
N ASP A 23 -12.34 -5.36 -39.63
CA ASP A 23 -12.75 -4.77 -38.34
C ASP A 23 -11.57 -4.10 -37.60
N ALA A 24 -10.36 -4.68 -37.65
CA ALA A 24 -9.16 -4.08 -37.05
C ALA A 24 -8.68 -2.82 -37.80
N GLN A 25 -8.78 -2.80 -39.13
CA GLN A 25 -8.47 -1.62 -39.93
C GLN A 25 -9.49 -0.50 -39.68
N ASP A 26 -10.75 -0.86 -39.45
CA ASP A 26 -11.82 0.07 -39.06
C ASP A 26 -11.54 0.69 -37.69
N LEU A 27 -11.16 -0.09 -36.67
CA LEU A 27 -10.84 0.45 -35.33
C LEU A 27 -9.64 1.41 -35.33
N LYS A 28 -8.58 1.14 -36.11
CA LYS A 28 -7.44 2.07 -36.21
C LYS A 28 -7.88 3.41 -36.81
N GLN A 29 -8.67 3.38 -37.89
CA GLN A 29 -9.20 4.59 -38.50
C GLN A 29 -10.14 5.34 -37.56
N GLN A 30 -11.02 4.63 -36.84
CA GLN A 30 -11.89 5.23 -35.84
C GLN A 30 -11.08 5.91 -34.73
N ILE A 31 -9.99 5.32 -34.25
CA ILE A 31 -9.10 5.95 -33.26
C ILE A 31 -8.50 7.24 -33.81
N GLU A 32 -8.00 7.24 -35.05
CA GLU A 32 -7.44 8.43 -35.69
C GLU A 32 -8.48 9.55 -35.84
N ASP A 33 -9.71 9.20 -36.21
CA ASP A 33 -10.82 10.14 -36.34
C ASP A 33 -11.20 10.75 -34.99
N GLU A 34 -11.31 9.92 -33.94
CA GLU A 34 -11.64 10.37 -32.58
C GLU A 34 -10.50 11.19 -31.94
N ILE A 35 -9.23 10.84 -32.20
CA ILE A 35 -8.07 11.67 -31.83
C ILE A 35 -8.18 13.03 -32.52
N SER A 36 -8.50 13.06 -33.81
CA SER A 36 -8.65 14.30 -34.58
C SER A 36 -9.77 15.18 -34.04
N GLN A 37 -10.86 14.58 -33.57
CA GLN A 37 -11.96 15.29 -32.90
C GLN A 37 -11.51 15.88 -31.55
N LEU A 38 -10.88 15.07 -30.69
CA LEU A 38 -10.38 15.54 -29.40
C LEU A 38 -9.33 16.65 -29.57
N GLN A 39 -8.46 16.57 -30.57
CA GLN A 39 -7.49 17.62 -30.88
C GLN A 39 -8.15 18.96 -31.23
N LYS A 40 -9.30 18.93 -31.93
CA LYS A 40 -10.09 20.15 -32.21
C LYS A 40 -10.66 20.74 -30.93
N LEU A 41 -11.16 19.91 -30.01
CA LEU A 41 -11.64 20.35 -28.69
C LEU A 41 -10.51 20.94 -27.85
N VAL A 42 -9.36 20.28 -27.77
CA VAL A 42 -8.17 20.77 -27.06
C VAL A 42 -7.70 22.13 -27.61
N LYS A 43 -7.70 22.32 -28.93
CA LYS A 43 -7.39 23.63 -29.54
C LYS A 43 -8.39 24.71 -29.13
N LYS A 44 -9.69 24.38 -29.03
CA LYS A 44 -10.73 25.31 -28.55
C LYS A 44 -10.54 25.64 -27.07
N ALA A 45 -10.23 24.64 -26.24
CA ALA A 45 -10.00 24.78 -24.81
C ALA A 45 -8.78 25.66 -24.51
N LYS A 46 -7.65 25.42 -25.19
CA LYS A 46 -6.44 26.27 -25.07
C LYS A 46 -6.71 27.73 -25.43
N LYS A 47 -7.55 28.01 -26.44
CA LYS A 47 -7.95 29.39 -26.79
C LYS A 47 -8.78 30.09 -25.70
N LYS A 48 -9.34 29.32 -24.76
CA LYS A 48 -10.11 29.80 -23.60
C LYS A 48 -9.31 29.69 -22.29
N ASP A 49 -7.99 29.46 -22.34
CA ASP A 49 -7.13 29.21 -21.16
C ASP A 49 -7.64 28.09 -20.24
N ILE A 50 -8.30 27.08 -20.81
CA ILE A 50 -8.69 25.87 -20.07
C ILE A 50 -7.49 24.92 -20.01
N ASP A 51 -7.20 24.38 -18.82
CA ASP A 51 -6.20 23.32 -18.63
C ASP A 51 -6.60 22.06 -19.41
N VAL A 52 -5.66 21.54 -20.20
CA VAL A 52 -5.84 20.37 -21.07
C VAL A 52 -4.86 19.24 -20.78
N SER A 53 -4.19 19.27 -19.62
CA SER A 53 -3.20 18.28 -19.21
C SER A 53 -3.75 16.86 -19.24
N LYS A 54 -5.01 16.68 -18.82
CA LYS A 54 -5.73 15.41 -18.88
C LYS A 54 -5.87 14.88 -20.30
N GLU A 55 -6.22 15.71 -21.27
CA GLU A 55 -6.34 15.26 -22.66
C GLU A 55 -4.97 15.00 -23.31
N LEU A 56 -3.93 15.73 -22.91
CA LEU A 56 -2.56 15.45 -23.35
C LEU A 56 -2.05 14.09 -22.85
N SER A 57 -2.36 13.70 -21.62
CA SER A 57 -2.03 12.36 -21.13
C SER A 57 -2.82 11.27 -21.88
N THR A 58 -4.09 11.53 -22.22
CA THR A 58 -4.89 10.59 -23.02
C THR A 58 -4.29 10.38 -24.41
N PHE A 59 -3.81 11.44 -25.08
CA PHE A 59 -3.11 11.28 -26.37
C PHE A 59 -1.83 10.44 -26.24
N ARG A 60 -1.01 10.69 -25.20
CA ARG A 60 0.21 9.89 -24.98
C ARG A 60 -0.13 8.44 -24.66
N THR A 61 -1.21 8.17 -23.94
CA THR A 61 -1.65 6.80 -23.65
C THR A 61 -2.10 6.11 -24.93
N ALA A 62 -2.89 6.79 -25.77
CA ALA A 62 -3.34 6.28 -27.06
C ALA A 62 -2.16 5.95 -27.98
N GLU A 63 -1.16 6.83 -28.05
CA GLU A 63 0.06 6.64 -28.85
C GLU A 63 0.82 5.37 -28.45
N ILE A 64 1.14 5.24 -27.15
CA ILE A 64 1.90 4.09 -26.64
C ILE A 64 1.13 2.79 -26.83
N PHE A 65 -0.15 2.76 -26.45
CA PHE A 65 -0.92 1.52 -26.49
C PHE A 65 -1.37 1.13 -27.90
N SER A 66 -1.46 2.07 -28.85
CA SER A 66 -1.63 1.72 -30.27
C SER A 66 -0.43 0.92 -30.77
N ARG A 67 0.79 1.33 -30.40
CA ARG A 67 2.01 0.57 -30.72
C ARG A 67 2.04 -0.80 -30.03
N TYR A 68 1.53 -0.87 -28.80
CA TYR A 68 1.46 -2.13 -28.06
C TYR A 68 0.45 -3.10 -28.71
N ALA A 69 -0.74 -2.64 -29.06
CA ALA A 69 -1.74 -3.42 -29.78
C ALA A 69 -1.20 -3.94 -31.12
N ASP A 70 -0.47 -3.10 -31.88
CA ASP A 70 0.20 -3.52 -33.12
C ASP A 70 1.27 -4.59 -32.86
N TRP A 71 2.02 -4.48 -31.76
CA TRP A 71 2.95 -5.52 -31.36
C TRP A 71 2.22 -6.82 -31.03
N ASP A 72 1.13 -6.76 -30.26
CA ASP A 72 0.36 -7.94 -29.83
C ASP A 72 -0.28 -8.68 -31.01
N GLU A 73 -0.82 -7.93 -31.96
CA GLU A 73 -1.38 -8.43 -33.24
C GLU A 73 -0.34 -9.25 -34.01
N ASN A 74 0.90 -8.77 -34.04
CA ASN A 74 2.01 -9.43 -34.72
C ASN A 74 2.68 -10.54 -33.89
N ASN A 75 2.32 -10.72 -32.62
CA ASN A 75 2.98 -11.63 -31.69
C ASN A 75 2.03 -12.61 -30.98
N TYR A 76 0.90 -12.94 -31.61
CA TYR A 76 -0.13 -13.88 -31.11
C TYR A 76 0.43 -15.07 -30.32
N LYS A 77 1.37 -15.85 -30.89
CA LYS A 77 1.92 -17.06 -30.23
C LYS A 77 2.61 -16.75 -28.90
N LYS A 78 3.28 -15.59 -28.78
CA LYS A 78 3.90 -15.17 -27.52
C LYS A 78 2.83 -14.80 -26.50
N ASN A 79 1.75 -14.16 -26.93
CA ASN A 79 0.63 -13.83 -26.05
C ASN A 79 -0.10 -15.08 -25.56
N VAL A 80 -0.30 -16.10 -26.41
CA VAL A 80 -0.83 -17.40 -25.97
C VAL A 80 0.03 -17.98 -24.84
N GLN A 81 1.36 -17.97 -25.01
CA GLN A 81 2.28 -18.42 -23.96
C GLN A 81 2.11 -17.61 -22.67
N LEU A 82 1.99 -16.28 -22.75
CA LEU A 82 1.85 -15.42 -21.57
C LEU A 82 0.51 -15.60 -20.86
N PHE A 83 -0.60 -15.71 -21.59
CA PHE A 83 -1.90 -16.02 -21.00
C PHE A 83 -1.93 -17.41 -20.37
N SER A 84 -1.19 -18.39 -20.91
CA SER A 84 -1.09 -19.75 -20.34
C SER A 84 -0.40 -19.79 -18.97
N LEU A 85 0.34 -18.74 -18.59
CA LEU A 85 0.98 -18.64 -17.28
C LEU A 85 -0.01 -18.32 -16.15
N VAL A 86 -1.23 -17.93 -16.49
CA VAL A 86 -2.25 -17.55 -15.51
C VAL A 86 -3.38 -18.54 -15.48
N LYS A 87 -3.74 -18.91 -14.25
CA LYS A 87 -4.66 -19.98 -13.96
C LYS A 87 -6.02 -19.80 -14.64
N LYS A 88 -6.55 -18.57 -14.63
CA LYS A 88 -7.85 -18.21 -15.19
C LYS A 88 -7.90 -16.71 -15.48
N LEU A 89 -8.44 -16.29 -16.62
CA LEU A 89 -8.72 -14.88 -16.90
C LEU A 89 -9.99 -14.78 -17.76
N ASN A 90 -11.01 -14.07 -17.25
CA ASN A 90 -12.28 -13.78 -17.94
C ASN A 90 -13.00 -14.99 -18.55
N ASP A 91 -12.89 -16.18 -17.94
CA ASP A 91 -13.48 -17.43 -18.43
C ASP A 91 -13.12 -17.82 -19.89
N LYS A 92 -12.05 -17.24 -20.44
CA LYS A 92 -11.54 -17.49 -21.79
C LYS A 92 -10.27 -18.33 -21.77
N THR A 93 -10.05 -19.09 -22.84
CA THR A 93 -8.78 -19.79 -23.08
C THR A 93 -7.62 -18.82 -23.34
N PRO A 94 -6.36 -19.25 -23.18
CA PRO A 94 -5.20 -18.43 -23.57
C PRO A 94 -5.23 -17.98 -25.03
N GLU A 95 -5.70 -18.84 -25.94
CA GLU A 95 -5.86 -18.56 -27.37
C GLU A 95 -6.91 -17.47 -27.62
N GLU A 96 -8.09 -17.58 -27.01
CA GLU A 96 -9.15 -16.59 -27.14
C GLU A 96 -8.73 -15.23 -26.58
N ASN A 97 -8.06 -15.21 -25.42
CA ASN A 97 -7.53 -13.98 -24.84
C ASN A 97 -6.44 -13.35 -25.72
N ALA A 98 -5.50 -14.16 -26.24
CA ALA A 98 -4.43 -13.68 -27.11
C ALA A 98 -4.96 -13.15 -28.46
N GLN A 99 -6.01 -13.77 -29.00
CA GLN A 99 -6.65 -13.35 -30.24
C GLN A 99 -7.38 -12.02 -30.07
N TYR A 100 -8.05 -11.83 -28.93
CA TYR A 100 -8.85 -10.64 -28.65
C TYR A 100 -8.02 -9.44 -28.17
N LEU A 101 -6.83 -9.67 -27.57
CA LEU A 101 -6.02 -8.61 -26.94
C LEU A 101 -5.81 -7.34 -27.79
N PRO A 102 -5.40 -7.41 -29.07
CA PRO A 102 -5.17 -6.19 -29.87
C PRO A 102 -6.45 -5.40 -30.12
N GLN A 103 -7.58 -6.10 -30.30
CA GLN A 103 -8.89 -5.47 -30.44
C GLN A 103 -9.31 -4.82 -29.13
N PHE A 104 -9.18 -5.54 -28.01
CA PHE A 104 -9.47 -5.03 -26.67
C PHE A 104 -8.70 -3.73 -26.37
N GLU A 105 -7.39 -3.70 -26.61
CA GLU A 105 -6.58 -2.51 -26.37
C GLU A 105 -7.06 -1.31 -27.21
N ARG A 106 -7.45 -1.53 -28.47
CA ARG A 106 -8.00 -0.49 -29.36
C ARG A 106 -9.39 -0.01 -28.91
N GLU A 107 -10.25 -0.91 -28.44
CA GLU A 107 -11.56 -0.57 -27.85
C GLU A 107 -11.39 0.29 -26.59
N GLN A 108 -10.42 -0.05 -25.74
CA GLN A 108 -10.09 0.72 -24.53
C GLN A 108 -9.48 2.09 -24.86
N ILE A 109 -8.70 2.20 -25.95
CA ILE A 109 -8.22 3.48 -26.47
C ILE A 109 -9.40 4.36 -26.92
N LEU A 110 -10.36 3.80 -27.65
CA LEU A 110 -11.57 4.54 -28.05
C LEU A 110 -12.39 4.99 -26.84
N LEU A 111 -12.55 4.12 -25.84
CA LEU A 111 -13.26 4.43 -24.60
C LEU A 111 -12.66 5.66 -23.90
N MET A 112 -11.34 5.65 -23.65
CA MET A 112 -10.69 6.77 -22.96
C MET A 112 -10.75 8.07 -23.77
N ILE A 113 -10.59 8.02 -25.10
CA ILE A 113 -10.71 9.21 -25.96
C ILE A 113 -12.12 9.80 -25.90
N LYS A 114 -13.16 8.95 -26.01
CA LYS A 114 -14.56 9.40 -25.95
C LYS A 114 -14.92 9.97 -24.58
N ASN A 115 -14.42 9.37 -23.50
CA ASN A 115 -14.58 9.92 -22.15
C ASN A 115 -13.92 11.29 -22.03
N ALA A 116 -12.69 11.45 -22.53
CA ALA A 116 -11.98 12.73 -22.52
C ALA A 116 -12.69 13.80 -23.38
N GLN A 117 -13.25 13.44 -24.53
CA GLN A 117 -14.07 14.33 -25.35
C GLN A 117 -15.31 14.80 -24.59
N LYS A 118 -16.10 13.85 -24.04
CA LYS A 118 -17.32 14.15 -23.28
C LYS A 118 -17.04 15.12 -22.13
N GLU A 119 -15.97 14.87 -21.38
CA GLU A 119 -15.57 15.73 -20.26
C GLU A 119 -15.17 17.13 -20.75
N LEU A 120 -14.30 17.23 -21.77
CA LEU A 120 -13.84 18.52 -22.26
C LEU A 120 -14.96 19.32 -22.94
N GLU A 121 -15.92 18.66 -23.58
CA GLU A 121 -17.13 19.30 -24.11
C GLU A 121 -17.99 19.92 -23.02
N ALA A 122 -18.23 19.19 -21.92
CA ALA A 122 -18.95 19.72 -20.77
C ALA A 122 -18.25 20.95 -20.18
N VAL A 123 -16.91 20.93 -20.10
CA VAL A 123 -16.11 22.10 -19.68
C VAL A 123 -16.24 23.26 -20.67
N LEU A 124 -16.16 22.99 -21.98
CA LEU A 124 -16.26 24.02 -23.02
C LEU A 124 -17.63 24.70 -23.09
N LYS A 125 -18.70 23.97 -22.75
CA LYS A 125 -20.07 24.45 -22.61
C LYS A 125 -20.30 25.24 -21.33
N GLY A 126 -19.45 25.04 -20.31
CA GLY A 126 -19.61 25.64 -18.99
C GLY A 126 -20.49 24.82 -18.05
N ASP A 127 -20.86 23.59 -18.44
CA ASP A 127 -21.59 22.64 -17.60
C ASP A 127 -20.72 22.19 -16.43
N HIS A 128 -19.41 21.99 -16.69
CA HIS A 128 -18.41 21.67 -15.68
C HIS A 128 -17.29 22.74 -15.62
N GLN A 129 -16.69 22.89 -14.44
CA GLN A 129 -15.47 23.65 -14.20
C GLN A 129 -14.25 22.72 -14.32
N ARG A 130 -13.12 23.26 -14.79
CA ARG A 130 -11.84 22.54 -14.88
C ARG A 130 -10.86 23.14 -13.88
N GLN A 131 -10.38 22.31 -12.96
CA GLN A 131 -9.26 22.69 -12.08
C GLN A 131 -7.95 22.59 -12.85
N THR A 132 -7.02 23.52 -12.57
CA THR A 132 -5.64 23.45 -13.06
C THR A 132 -4.88 22.42 -12.24
N THR A 133 -4.14 21.54 -12.91
CA THR A 133 -3.26 20.57 -12.25
C THR A 133 -1.80 21.02 -12.37
N PRO A 134 -0.98 20.90 -11.31
CA PRO A 134 0.44 21.21 -11.43
C PRO A 134 1.14 20.20 -12.32
N LYS A 135 2.07 20.68 -13.16
CA LYS A 135 3.06 19.82 -13.80
C LYS A 135 4.15 19.47 -12.77
N ILE A 136 4.34 18.17 -12.54
CA ILE A 136 5.32 17.68 -11.57
C ILE A 136 6.73 17.73 -12.20
N ASP A 137 7.61 18.54 -11.62
CA ASP A 137 9.04 18.58 -11.90
C ASP A 137 9.76 17.68 -10.90
N TRP A 138 9.95 16.42 -11.28
CA TRP A 138 10.63 15.42 -10.47
C TRP A 138 12.08 15.77 -10.12
N SER A 139 12.70 16.73 -10.80
CA SER A 139 14.07 17.18 -10.48
C SER A 139 14.11 18.18 -9.32
N ASN A 140 12.95 18.76 -8.99
CA ASN A 140 12.79 19.79 -7.97
C ASN A 140 11.68 19.41 -6.96
N LEU A 141 11.78 18.19 -6.44
CA LEU A 141 10.96 17.70 -5.33
C LEU A 141 11.79 17.56 -4.07
N ASP A 142 11.19 17.93 -2.95
CA ASP A 142 11.78 17.78 -1.63
C ASP A 142 10.80 17.08 -0.67
N ILE A 143 11.36 16.35 0.29
CA ILE A 143 10.59 15.74 1.38
C ILE A 143 10.66 16.69 2.56
N ASN A 144 9.50 17.13 3.03
CA ASN A 144 9.38 17.98 4.21
C ASN A 144 8.33 17.37 5.14
N ASN A 145 8.78 16.88 6.29
CA ASN A 145 7.96 16.14 7.24
C ASN A 145 7.24 14.95 6.55
N ASN A 146 5.91 14.93 6.59
CA ASN A 146 5.07 13.92 5.96
C ASN A 146 4.53 14.34 4.58
N THR A 147 5.21 15.27 3.89
CA THR A 147 4.80 15.76 2.58
C THR A 147 5.95 15.71 1.58
N ILE A 148 5.62 15.45 0.32
CA ILE A 148 6.50 15.71 -0.82
C ILE A 148 6.07 17.05 -1.39
N GLN A 149 7.01 17.97 -1.60
CA GLN A 149 6.71 19.34 -1.97
C GLN A 149 7.38 19.73 -3.28
N GLN A 150 6.67 20.56 -4.04
CA GLN A 150 7.18 21.30 -5.18
C GLN A 150 6.91 22.79 -4.95
N ASN A 151 7.97 23.61 -4.91
CA ASN A 151 7.87 25.05 -4.64
C ASN A 151 7.05 25.37 -3.35
N GLY A 152 7.23 24.55 -2.30
CA GLY A 152 6.53 24.69 -1.02
C GLY A 152 5.08 24.18 -0.99
N ASN A 153 4.53 23.71 -2.12
CA ASN A 153 3.19 23.13 -2.16
C ASN A 153 3.25 21.60 -2.13
N PRO A 154 2.35 20.92 -1.40
CA PRO A 154 2.32 19.46 -1.38
C PRO A 154 1.96 18.92 -2.77
N VAL A 155 2.56 17.79 -3.13
CA VAL A 155 2.24 17.01 -4.32
C VAL A 155 2.25 15.51 -3.98
N PHE A 156 1.44 14.74 -4.70
CA PHE A 156 1.41 13.29 -4.67
C PHE A 156 2.00 12.76 -5.97
N ILE A 157 2.92 11.80 -5.87
CA ILE A 157 3.66 11.29 -7.04
C ILE A 157 3.38 9.82 -7.29
N TYR A 158 3.36 9.44 -8.57
CA TYR A 158 3.04 8.09 -9.02
C TYR A 158 3.96 7.70 -10.17
N ASP A 159 4.48 6.47 -10.14
CA ASP A 159 5.29 5.86 -11.19
C ASP A 159 4.91 4.37 -11.36
N TYR A 160 5.67 3.61 -12.15
CA TYR A 160 5.42 2.22 -12.47
C TYR A 160 6.71 1.42 -12.33
N VAL A 161 6.63 0.22 -11.75
CA VAL A 161 7.77 -0.70 -11.66
C VAL A 161 8.20 -1.12 -13.06
N TRP A 162 9.50 -1.03 -13.35
CA TRP A 162 10.17 -1.44 -14.60
C TRP A 162 9.87 -0.67 -15.89
N LYS A 163 9.07 0.40 -15.81
CA LYS A 163 8.76 1.28 -16.94
C LYS A 163 10.02 1.80 -17.66
N PRO A 164 10.01 1.95 -18.99
CA PRO A 164 11.06 2.65 -19.72
C PRO A 164 11.29 4.08 -19.21
N THR A 165 12.52 4.58 -19.38
CA THR A 165 12.96 5.88 -18.84
C THR A 165 13.16 6.95 -19.92
N SER A 166 12.69 6.74 -21.14
CA SER A 166 12.70 7.78 -22.16
C SER A 166 11.69 8.89 -21.83
N THR A 167 11.91 10.07 -22.42
CA THR A 167 11.05 11.24 -22.24
C THR A 167 9.58 10.93 -22.49
N GLU A 168 9.31 10.07 -23.47
CA GLU A 168 7.95 9.65 -23.81
C GLU A 168 7.20 9.03 -22.61
N PHE A 169 7.87 8.14 -21.88
CA PHE A 169 7.29 7.44 -20.73
C PHE A 169 7.37 8.26 -19.44
N GLN A 170 8.20 9.29 -19.39
CA GLN A 170 8.38 10.14 -18.21
C GLN A 170 7.51 11.39 -18.20
N GLU A 171 6.89 11.75 -19.33
CA GLU A 171 6.08 12.96 -19.44
C GLU A 171 4.85 12.97 -18.52
N PHE A 172 4.14 11.84 -18.43
CA PHE A 172 2.91 11.70 -17.63
C PHE A 172 2.92 10.55 -16.62
N TYR A 173 3.78 9.54 -16.82
CA TYR A 173 3.72 8.29 -16.03
C TYR A 173 4.78 8.24 -14.94
N GLY A 174 5.26 9.39 -14.48
CA GLY A 174 6.31 9.51 -13.47
C GLY A 174 7.73 9.42 -14.03
N ALA A 175 8.66 10.02 -13.30
CA ALA A 175 10.07 10.09 -13.67
C ALA A 175 10.97 9.74 -12.49
N GLN A 176 10.55 8.79 -11.66
CA GLN A 176 11.33 8.32 -10.52
C GLN A 176 12.64 7.69 -10.98
N ASP A 177 13.76 8.16 -10.45
CA ASP A 177 15.08 7.60 -10.73
C ASP A 177 15.50 6.60 -9.63
N GLY A 178 16.69 6.04 -9.76
CA GLY A 178 17.30 5.23 -8.75
C GLY A 178 18.55 4.51 -9.21
N ILE A 179 19.07 3.68 -8.32
CA ILE A 179 20.08 2.68 -8.64
C ILE A 179 19.69 1.35 -8.00
N TYR A 180 19.97 0.26 -8.71
CA TYR A 180 19.86 -1.09 -8.17
C TYR A 180 21.22 -1.55 -7.62
N LEU A 181 21.23 -2.06 -6.40
CA LEU A 181 22.40 -2.59 -5.71
C LEU A 181 22.17 -4.05 -5.33
N THR A 182 23.23 -4.86 -5.41
CA THR A 182 23.26 -6.21 -4.87
C THR A 182 24.68 -6.50 -4.38
N THR A 183 24.81 -7.32 -3.34
CA THR A 183 26.12 -7.81 -2.89
C THR A 183 26.84 -8.60 -3.99
N GLY A 184 26.12 -9.15 -4.98
CA GLY A 184 26.70 -9.76 -6.18
C GLY A 184 27.60 -8.85 -7.01
N TYR A 185 27.64 -7.55 -6.72
CA TYR A 185 28.58 -6.58 -7.31
C TYR A 185 29.91 -6.45 -6.56
N LEU A 186 30.11 -7.16 -5.45
CA LEU A 186 31.37 -7.16 -4.71
C LEU A 186 32.36 -8.19 -5.25
N ASN A 187 33.63 -7.79 -5.29
CA ASN A 187 34.77 -8.68 -5.35
C ASN A 187 35.10 -9.20 -3.94
N GLU A 188 35.94 -10.23 -3.84
CA GLU A 188 36.31 -10.83 -2.55
C GLU A 188 37.12 -9.88 -1.64
N ASP A 189 37.85 -8.93 -2.24
CA ASP A 189 38.56 -7.87 -1.51
C ASP A 189 37.63 -6.76 -0.98
N GLY A 190 36.31 -6.89 -1.17
CA GLY A 190 35.30 -5.91 -0.76
C GLY A 190 35.13 -4.74 -1.72
N SER A 191 35.88 -4.66 -2.82
CA SER A 191 35.71 -3.62 -3.83
C SER A 191 34.48 -3.88 -4.72
N LEU A 192 33.89 -2.81 -5.25
CA LEU A 192 32.85 -2.94 -6.28
C LEU A 192 33.46 -3.33 -7.63
N LYS A 193 32.76 -4.21 -8.36
CA LYS A 193 33.03 -4.48 -9.78
C LYS A 193 33.09 -3.17 -10.57
N HIS A 194 34.12 -3.06 -11.42
CA HIS A 194 34.49 -1.80 -12.07
C HIS A 194 33.33 -1.14 -12.86
N PHE A 195 32.54 -1.94 -13.59
CA PHE A 195 31.39 -1.42 -14.34
C PHE A 195 30.36 -0.74 -13.41
N LYS A 196 30.09 -1.31 -12.23
CA LYS A 196 29.09 -0.78 -11.29
C LYS A 196 29.61 0.47 -10.59
N LEU A 197 30.89 0.46 -10.21
CA LEU A 197 31.53 1.65 -9.66
C LEU A 197 31.48 2.82 -10.65
N ASN A 198 31.78 2.57 -11.92
CA ASN A 198 31.73 3.59 -12.97
C ASN A 198 30.31 4.07 -13.24
N GLU A 199 29.32 3.16 -13.25
CA GLU A 199 27.90 3.53 -13.38
C GLU A 199 27.49 4.53 -12.30
N ILE A 200 27.77 4.24 -11.02
CA ILE A 200 27.37 5.10 -9.90
C ILE A 200 28.15 6.42 -9.91
N LYS A 201 29.47 6.39 -10.13
CA LYS A 201 30.31 7.61 -10.19
C LYS A 201 29.87 8.58 -11.28
N ASN A 202 29.44 8.06 -12.44
CA ASN A 202 29.06 8.86 -13.59
C ASN A 202 27.57 9.22 -13.61
N LYS A 203 26.76 8.65 -12.70
CA LYS A 203 25.33 8.95 -12.63
C LYS A 203 25.10 10.38 -12.14
N LYS A 204 24.46 11.20 -12.97
CA LYS A 204 23.99 12.54 -12.62
C LYS A 204 22.94 12.48 -11.50
N SER A 205 22.73 13.57 -10.77
CA SER A 205 21.75 13.64 -9.67
C SER A 205 20.34 13.22 -10.11
N GLY A 206 19.96 13.55 -11.34
CA GLY A 206 18.69 13.13 -11.93
C GLY A 206 17.49 13.71 -11.18
N THR A 207 16.43 12.91 -11.15
CA THR A 207 15.15 13.20 -10.50
C THR A 207 15.02 12.46 -9.18
N LEU A 208 14.02 12.82 -8.37
CA LEU A 208 13.68 12.17 -7.11
C LEU A 208 13.61 10.64 -7.29
N GLY A 209 14.30 9.88 -6.44
CA GLY A 209 14.44 8.44 -6.64
C GLY A 209 14.89 7.64 -5.42
N THR A 210 15.05 6.34 -5.62
CA THR A 210 15.38 5.35 -4.56
C THR A 210 16.65 4.56 -4.88
N VAL A 211 17.43 4.28 -3.85
CA VAL A 211 18.50 3.26 -3.90
C VAL A 211 17.90 1.90 -3.50
N PHE A 212 17.82 0.95 -4.43
CA PHE A 212 17.24 -0.37 -4.17
C PHE A 212 18.31 -1.37 -3.73
N MET A 213 18.19 -1.93 -2.53
CA MET A 213 19.05 -3.01 -2.05
C MET A 213 18.42 -4.38 -2.30
N ASN A 214 19.00 -5.15 -3.22
CA ASN A 214 18.66 -6.54 -3.43
C ASN A 214 19.49 -7.44 -2.51
N HIS A 215 18.80 -8.36 -1.85
CA HIS A 215 19.38 -9.33 -0.91
C HIS A 215 19.45 -10.76 -1.48
N LEU A 216 19.17 -10.94 -2.76
CA LEU A 216 19.31 -12.23 -3.47
C LEU A 216 20.66 -12.38 -4.18
N ASN A 217 21.04 -13.63 -4.43
CA ASN A 217 22.23 -13.99 -5.19
C ASN A 217 23.52 -13.38 -4.61
N PRO A 218 23.88 -13.70 -3.34
CA PRO A 218 25.14 -13.25 -2.79
C PRO A 218 26.33 -13.80 -3.59
N PRO A 219 27.51 -13.14 -3.55
CA PRO A 219 28.68 -13.61 -4.27
C PRO A 219 29.06 -15.04 -3.90
N LYS A 220 29.46 -15.84 -4.88
CA LYS A 220 29.93 -17.21 -4.66
C LYS A 220 31.05 -17.29 -3.61
N TRP A 221 32.00 -16.37 -3.64
CA TRP A 221 33.10 -16.33 -2.67
C TRP A 221 32.59 -16.20 -1.22
N SER A 222 31.50 -15.47 -0.98
CA SER A 222 30.93 -15.34 0.38
C SER A 222 30.29 -16.64 0.84
N ILE A 223 29.61 -17.36 -0.06
CA ILE A 223 29.04 -18.67 0.22
C ILE A 223 30.14 -19.69 0.55
N ASP A 224 31.25 -19.66 -0.21
CA ASP A 224 32.37 -20.58 -0.01
C ASP A 224 33.20 -20.25 1.25
N LYS A 225 33.26 -18.97 1.64
CA LYS A 225 34.05 -18.46 2.79
C LYS A 225 33.35 -18.65 4.14
N TYR A 226 32.04 -18.41 4.22
CA TYR A 226 31.31 -18.45 5.49
C TYR A 226 30.48 -19.72 5.62
N THR A 227 30.67 -20.46 6.72
CA THR A 227 29.85 -21.62 7.05
C THR A 227 28.38 -21.22 7.23
N ASP A 228 27.46 -22.08 6.80
CA ASP A 228 26.00 -21.91 6.91
C ASP A 228 25.45 -20.60 6.32
N PHE A 229 26.19 -19.96 5.41
CA PHE A 229 25.86 -18.62 4.92
C PHE A 229 24.45 -18.49 4.33
N THR A 230 23.98 -19.52 3.63
CA THR A 230 22.66 -19.56 2.99
C THR A 230 21.59 -20.25 3.84
N VAL A 231 21.97 -20.88 4.96
CA VAL A 231 21.05 -21.61 5.84
C VAL A 231 20.20 -20.61 6.62
N GLY A 232 18.88 -20.63 6.45
CA GLY A 232 18.02 -19.58 7.00
C GLY A 232 17.66 -18.47 6.00
N GLY A 233 18.22 -18.52 4.78
CA GLY A 233 17.77 -17.69 3.68
C GLY A 233 16.28 -17.89 3.36
N ARG A 234 15.68 -16.87 2.73
CA ARG A 234 14.25 -16.76 2.38
C ARG A 234 14.09 -16.14 1.00
N ARG A 235 12.83 -16.10 0.52
CA ARG A 235 12.47 -15.73 -0.85
C ARG A 235 13.14 -14.45 -1.38
N TYR A 236 13.31 -13.43 -0.54
CA TYR A 236 13.92 -12.14 -0.91
C TYR A 236 15.20 -11.81 -0.14
N THR A 237 15.69 -12.71 0.70
CA THR A 237 16.98 -12.57 1.40
C THR A 237 17.71 -13.91 1.36
N GLY A 238 18.64 -14.07 0.41
CA GLY A 238 19.22 -15.36 0.05
C GLY A 238 20.31 -15.87 1.00
N TYR A 239 20.43 -15.31 2.20
CA TYR A 239 21.44 -15.64 3.19
C TYR A 239 20.93 -15.40 4.61
N ASP A 240 21.65 -15.93 5.59
CA ASP A 240 21.35 -15.74 7.01
C ASP A 240 21.74 -14.33 7.49
N ILE A 241 20.77 -13.58 8.02
CA ILE A 241 20.99 -12.24 8.56
C ILE A 241 21.76 -12.23 9.90
N ASP A 242 21.82 -13.36 10.60
CA ASP A 242 22.57 -13.51 11.85
C ASP A 242 24.01 -13.97 11.60
N ASN A 243 24.35 -14.37 10.38
CA ASN A 243 25.71 -14.76 10.01
C ASN A 243 26.63 -13.52 9.96
N PRO A 244 27.82 -13.54 10.62
CA PRO A 244 28.73 -12.40 10.62
C PRO A 244 29.19 -11.99 9.20
N GLY A 245 29.31 -12.95 8.28
CA GLY A 245 29.63 -12.67 6.88
C GLY A 245 28.58 -11.81 6.19
N ALA A 246 27.31 -11.91 6.60
CA ALA A 246 26.22 -11.13 5.98
C ALA A 246 26.34 -9.65 6.34
N LYS A 247 26.68 -9.35 7.60
CA LYS A 247 26.99 -7.98 8.05
C LYS A 247 28.27 -7.46 7.38
N GLU A 248 29.29 -8.30 7.21
CA GLU A 248 30.54 -7.92 6.53
C GLU A 248 30.32 -7.49 5.07
N ILE A 249 29.64 -8.31 4.26
CA ILE A 249 29.43 -7.98 2.85
C ILE A 249 28.50 -6.77 2.66
N GLN A 250 27.50 -6.60 3.53
CA GLN A 250 26.64 -5.42 3.45
C GLN A 250 27.41 -4.15 3.83
N ARG A 251 28.25 -4.20 4.86
CA ARG A 251 29.14 -3.09 5.21
C ARG A 251 30.07 -2.70 4.07
N GLN A 252 30.68 -3.68 3.40
CA GLN A 252 31.53 -3.43 2.23
C GLN A 252 30.77 -2.75 1.08
N LEU A 253 29.55 -3.21 0.78
CA LEU A 253 28.72 -2.60 -0.25
C LEU A 253 28.33 -1.16 0.11
N ILE A 254 27.82 -0.96 1.33
CA ILE A 254 27.31 0.32 1.80
C ILE A 254 28.43 1.36 1.91
N SER A 255 29.60 1.00 2.45
CA SER A 255 30.71 1.94 2.65
C SER A 255 31.24 2.54 1.35
N VAL A 256 31.12 1.81 0.24
CA VAL A 256 31.50 2.32 -1.09
C VAL A 256 30.38 3.15 -1.70
N VAL A 257 29.12 2.72 -1.59
CA VAL A 257 28.01 3.34 -2.34
C VAL A 257 27.41 4.55 -1.62
N ALA A 258 27.23 4.51 -0.30
CA ALA A 258 26.60 5.59 0.46
C ALA A 258 27.26 6.95 0.22
N PRO A 259 28.61 7.10 0.28
CA PRO A 259 29.26 8.37 -0.05
C PRO A 259 29.01 8.87 -1.48
N LEU A 260 28.83 7.97 -2.45
CA LEU A 260 28.64 8.33 -3.88
C LEU A 260 27.22 8.80 -4.19
N THR A 261 26.24 8.33 -3.42
CA THR A 261 24.81 8.68 -3.59
C THR A 261 24.36 9.84 -2.71
N LYS A 262 25.20 10.25 -1.74
CA LYS A 262 24.93 11.35 -0.82
C LYS A 262 24.50 12.62 -1.56
N GLY A 263 23.36 13.18 -1.15
CA GLY A 263 22.79 14.41 -1.71
C GLY A 263 22.29 14.32 -3.16
N LYS A 264 22.21 13.12 -3.75
CA LYS A 264 21.68 12.94 -5.11
C LYS A 264 20.16 12.81 -5.08
N ASN A 265 19.47 13.45 -6.04
CA ASN A 265 18.02 13.39 -6.14
C ASN A 265 17.52 11.95 -6.28
N TYR A 266 18.23 11.11 -7.05
CA TYR A 266 17.89 9.70 -7.23
C TYR A 266 17.99 8.84 -5.96
N ALA A 267 18.42 9.42 -4.82
CA ALA A 267 18.47 8.76 -3.51
C ALA A 267 17.57 9.44 -2.46
N LYS A 268 16.86 10.53 -2.80
CA LYS A 268 16.04 11.31 -1.86
C LYS A 268 14.78 10.59 -1.36
N LEU A 269 14.18 9.66 -2.11
CA LEU A 269 13.14 8.75 -1.58
C LEU A 269 13.74 7.61 -0.74
N GLY A 270 15.03 7.69 -0.45
CA GLY A 270 15.73 6.83 0.48
C GLY A 270 16.25 5.53 -0.11
N TRP A 271 16.89 4.78 0.77
CA TRP A 271 17.36 3.43 0.54
C TRP A 271 16.25 2.44 0.87
N LEU A 272 15.76 1.73 -0.15
CA LEU A 272 14.87 0.59 0.01
C LEU A 272 15.72 -0.57 0.51
N LEU A 273 15.68 -0.80 1.82
CA LEU A 273 16.56 -1.72 2.51
C LEU A 273 16.30 -3.17 2.12
N THR A 274 15.06 -3.61 1.91
CA THR A 274 14.76 -4.96 1.41
C THR A 274 13.39 -5.00 0.75
N ASN A 275 13.26 -5.81 -0.31
CA ASN A 275 12.00 -6.13 -0.97
C ASN A 275 11.23 -7.20 -0.19
N GLU A 276 10.00 -6.94 0.26
CA GLU A 276 9.11 -7.92 0.90
C GLU A 276 9.85 -8.82 1.92
N PRO A 277 10.55 -8.28 2.93
CA PRO A 277 11.27 -9.12 3.86
C PRO A 277 10.32 -9.97 4.69
N HIS A 278 10.66 -11.24 4.88
CA HIS A 278 9.94 -12.15 5.77
C HIS A 278 10.78 -13.40 6.08
N TRP A 279 10.74 -13.83 7.35
CA TRP A 279 11.39 -15.04 7.85
C TRP A 279 10.37 -15.94 8.55
N PHE A 280 9.44 -16.50 7.78
CA PHE A 280 8.47 -17.48 8.26
C PHE A 280 9.20 -18.66 8.92
N THR A 281 8.69 -19.05 10.10
CA THR A 281 9.27 -20.09 10.96
C THR A 281 8.24 -21.06 11.52
N MET A 282 6.97 -21.00 11.10
CA MET A 282 5.98 -22.05 11.37
C MET A 282 6.07 -23.18 10.34
N LYS A 283 5.89 -24.44 10.76
CA LYS A 283 5.81 -25.60 9.84
C LYS A 283 4.66 -25.44 8.86
N ASP A 284 4.83 -26.01 7.67
CA ASP A 284 3.80 -26.11 6.63
C ASP A 284 3.18 -24.77 6.18
N THR A 285 3.92 -23.66 6.35
CA THR A 285 3.54 -22.35 5.82
C THR A 285 4.35 -21.96 4.59
N TRP A 286 3.78 -21.06 3.79
CA TRP A 286 4.47 -20.47 2.65
C TRP A 286 5.77 -19.77 3.10
N ALA A 287 6.83 -19.95 2.30
CA ALA A 287 8.16 -19.36 2.52
C ALA A 287 8.79 -19.68 3.89
N THR A 288 8.36 -20.75 4.57
CA THR A 288 9.01 -21.25 5.78
C THR A 288 10.33 -21.96 5.48
N GLY A 289 11.19 -22.10 6.49
CA GLY A 289 12.44 -22.84 6.38
C GLY A 289 13.17 -22.99 7.71
N THR A 290 14.23 -23.79 7.72
CA THR A 290 15.13 -23.92 8.87
C THR A 290 15.89 -22.62 9.13
N VAL A 291 16.67 -22.59 10.21
CA VAL A 291 17.58 -21.49 10.58
C VAL A 291 18.99 -22.03 10.80
N SER A 292 19.99 -21.16 10.75
CA SER A 292 21.39 -21.53 10.96
C SER A 292 21.72 -21.79 12.44
N ASN A 293 22.90 -22.36 12.69
CA ASN A 293 23.42 -22.43 14.05
C ASN A 293 23.67 -21.01 14.64
N PHE A 294 24.02 -20.00 13.83
CA PHE A 294 24.19 -18.62 14.31
C PHE A 294 22.88 -18.07 14.90
N THR A 295 21.76 -18.26 14.20
CA THR A 295 20.44 -17.86 14.71
C THR A 295 20.10 -18.61 16.00
N ILE A 296 20.38 -19.92 16.09
CA ILE A 296 20.12 -20.70 17.30
C ILE A 296 20.97 -20.22 18.49
N GLN A 297 22.26 -19.94 18.29
CA GLN A 297 23.11 -19.40 19.37
C GLN A 297 22.63 -18.02 19.81
N LYS A 298 22.24 -17.16 18.86
CA LYS A 298 21.66 -15.85 19.18
C LYS A 298 20.35 -15.97 19.97
N PHE A 299 19.52 -16.95 19.65
CA PHE A 299 18.30 -17.23 20.41
C PHE A 299 18.60 -17.65 21.85
N LYS A 300 19.62 -18.49 22.07
CA LYS A 300 20.04 -18.88 23.42
C LYS A 300 20.51 -17.69 24.25
N THR A 301 21.27 -16.78 23.64
CA THR A 301 21.65 -15.51 24.29
C THR A 301 20.44 -14.65 24.60
N TYR A 302 19.50 -14.51 23.66
CA TYR A 302 18.26 -13.77 23.87
C TYR A 302 17.43 -14.34 25.03
N LEU A 303 17.29 -15.67 25.12
CA LEU A 303 16.59 -16.33 26.22
C LEU A 303 17.29 -16.11 27.56
N LYS A 304 18.62 -16.12 27.58
CA LYS A 304 19.41 -15.83 28.78
C LYS A 304 19.15 -14.40 29.28
N GLU A 305 19.11 -13.44 28.37
CA GLU A 305 18.79 -12.04 28.70
C GLU A 305 17.32 -11.85 29.12
N LEU A 306 16.40 -12.58 28.49
CA LEU A 306 14.96 -12.47 28.76
C LEU A 306 14.57 -13.09 30.10
N HIS A 307 15.06 -14.30 30.39
CA HIS A 307 14.63 -15.07 31.57
C HIS A 307 15.60 -14.97 32.75
N GLN A 308 16.86 -14.58 32.52
CA GLN A 308 17.96 -14.42 33.49
C GLN A 308 18.40 -15.72 34.20
N ASP A 309 17.46 -16.59 34.56
CA ASP A 309 17.65 -17.87 35.24
C ASP A 309 17.00 -19.00 34.43
N ILE A 310 17.76 -20.08 34.18
CA ILE A 310 17.28 -21.23 33.41
C ILE A 310 16.09 -21.93 34.07
N SER A 311 15.97 -21.87 35.40
CA SER A 311 14.84 -22.43 36.14
C SER A 311 13.52 -21.71 35.82
N VAL A 312 13.57 -20.41 35.53
CA VAL A 312 12.41 -19.62 35.12
C VAL A 312 11.94 -20.04 33.72
N LEU A 313 12.88 -20.16 32.77
CA LEU A 313 12.56 -20.68 31.43
C LEU A 313 11.98 -22.10 31.52
N ASN A 314 12.64 -22.99 32.25
CA ASN A 314 12.20 -24.38 32.41
C ASN A 314 10.78 -24.47 32.98
N LYS A 315 10.45 -23.64 33.98
CA LYS A 315 9.09 -23.56 34.53
C LYS A 315 8.09 -23.09 33.47
N ARG A 316 8.42 -22.08 32.67
CA ARG A 316 7.53 -21.51 31.64
C ARG A 316 7.32 -22.44 30.45
N TRP A 317 8.36 -23.17 30.05
CA TRP A 317 8.36 -24.06 28.89
C TRP A 317 7.96 -25.49 29.24
N GLY A 318 7.94 -25.86 30.53
CA GLY A 318 7.72 -27.24 30.95
C GLY A 318 8.92 -28.15 30.60
N THR A 319 10.14 -27.62 30.69
CA THR A 319 11.39 -28.31 30.33
C THR A 319 12.32 -28.48 31.52
N SER A 320 13.47 -29.12 31.32
CA SER A 320 14.48 -29.36 32.35
C SER A 320 15.91 -29.20 31.82
N PHE A 321 16.16 -28.15 31.04
CA PHE A 321 17.50 -27.85 30.51
C PHE A 321 18.45 -27.48 31.65
N SER A 322 19.71 -27.95 31.56
CA SER A 322 20.73 -27.68 32.58
C SER A 322 21.33 -26.26 32.49
N SER A 323 21.27 -25.64 31.31
CA SER A 323 21.73 -24.28 31.05
C SER A 323 21.04 -23.73 29.79
N PHE A 324 21.20 -22.43 29.52
CA PHE A 324 20.74 -21.84 28.25
C PHE A 324 21.44 -22.43 27.02
N ASP A 325 22.70 -22.85 27.16
CA ASP A 325 23.45 -23.51 26.08
C ASP A 325 22.88 -24.88 25.73
N ALA A 326 22.21 -25.54 26.69
CA ALA A 326 21.55 -26.83 26.50
C ALA A 326 20.13 -26.73 25.92
N VAL A 327 19.59 -25.52 25.72
CA VAL A 327 18.25 -25.34 25.16
C VAL A 327 18.19 -25.90 23.73
N GLU A 328 17.14 -26.65 23.44
CA GLU A 328 16.84 -27.19 22.12
C GLU A 328 15.49 -26.66 21.62
N VAL A 329 15.45 -26.26 20.35
CA VAL A 329 14.23 -25.85 19.66
C VAL A 329 14.26 -26.37 18.22
N THR A 330 13.11 -26.81 17.73
CA THR A 330 12.96 -27.27 16.33
C THR A 330 12.34 -26.18 15.50
N ILE A 331 13.05 -25.74 14.44
CA ILE A 331 12.58 -24.73 13.50
C ILE A 331 12.60 -25.32 12.07
N PRO A 332 11.50 -25.26 11.30
CA PRO A 332 10.24 -24.58 11.63
C PRO A 332 9.49 -25.17 12.84
N MET A 333 8.83 -24.31 13.60
CA MET A 333 8.08 -24.64 14.83
C MET A 333 6.67 -25.15 14.48
N ASP A 334 6.16 -26.11 15.25
CA ASP A 334 4.78 -26.60 15.07
C ASP A 334 3.78 -25.49 15.46
N GLY A 335 2.82 -25.19 14.57
CA GLY A 335 1.78 -24.19 14.81
C GLY A 335 0.91 -24.48 16.04
N LYS A 336 0.82 -25.74 16.47
CA LYS A 336 0.13 -26.14 17.71
C LYS A 336 0.75 -25.56 18.98
N LEU A 337 1.97 -25.03 18.91
CA LEU A 337 2.61 -24.36 20.03
C LEU A 337 2.14 -22.91 20.20
N GLN A 338 1.34 -22.36 19.28
CA GLN A 338 0.78 -21.01 19.44
C GLN A 338 0.03 -20.87 20.77
N GLY A 339 0.31 -19.78 21.49
CA GLY A 339 -0.21 -19.53 22.84
C GLY A 339 0.62 -20.15 23.97
N THR A 340 1.69 -20.89 23.68
CA THR A 340 2.66 -21.35 24.69
C THR A 340 3.82 -20.36 24.86
N SER A 341 4.49 -20.42 26.02
CA SER A 341 5.69 -19.61 26.31
C SER A 341 6.81 -19.80 25.28
N GLN A 342 7.03 -21.04 24.83
CA GLN A 342 8.06 -21.36 23.84
C GLN A 342 7.79 -20.69 22.49
N TRP A 343 6.54 -20.71 22.05
CA TRP A 343 6.12 -20.01 20.84
C TRP A 343 6.31 -18.50 20.98
N TYR A 344 5.84 -17.93 22.09
CA TYR A 344 5.97 -16.50 22.34
C TYR A 344 7.41 -16.03 22.27
N ASP A 345 8.31 -16.73 22.97
CA ASP A 345 9.74 -16.40 23.01
C ASP A 345 10.38 -16.46 21.62
N TRP A 346 10.06 -17.49 20.83
CA TRP A 346 10.62 -17.62 19.49
C TRP A 346 10.11 -16.56 18.53
N MET A 347 8.80 -16.29 18.51
CA MET A 347 8.23 -15.28 17.60
C MET A 347 8.71 -13.87 17.95
N SER A 348 8.78 -13.55 19.25
CA SER A 348 9.35 -12.30 19.75
C SER A 348 10.84 -12.18 19.41
N PHE A 349 11.62 -13.25 19.56
CA PHE A 349 13.02 -13.29 19.12
C PHE A 349 13.16 -13.08 17.61
N ASN A 350 12.31 -13.71 16.81
CA ASN A 350 12.34 -13.60 15.36
C ASN A 350 12.07 -12.15 14.90
N GLN A 351 11.13 -11.47 15.55
CA GLN A 351 10.90 -10.03 15.37
C GLN A 351 12.10 -9.18 15.82
N HIS A 352 12.68 -9.49 16.98
CA HIS A 352 13.82 -8.78 17.53
C HIS A 352 15.06 -8.85 16.62
N ARG A 353 15.48 -10.05 16.20
CA ARG A 353 16.69 -10.24 15.37
C ARG A 353 16.55 -9.59 13.98
N VAL A 354 15.34 -9.57 13.42
CA VAL A 354 15.05 -8.95 12.13
C VAL A 354 15.06 -7.43 12.26
N THR A 355 14.49 -6.89 13.35
CA THR A 355 14.60 -5.46 13.65
C THR A 355 16.06 -5.04 13.82
N GLU A 356 16.87 -5.81 14.55
CA GLU A 356 18.32 -5.57 14.68
C GLU A 356 19.04 -5.56 13.32
N TRP A 357 18.67 -6.46 12.41
CA TRP A 357 19.23 -6.48 11.05
C TRP A 357 18.95 -5.18 10.30
N PHE A 358 17.72 -4.68 10.34
CA PHE A 358 17.37 -3.42 9.69
C PHE A 358 17.99 -2.21 10.37
N THR A 359 18.12 -2.24 11.70
CA THR A 359 18.87 -1.22 12.45
C THR A 359 20.33 -1.19 11.99
N PHE A 360 20.99 -2.35 11.87
CA PHE A 360 22.35 -2.45 11.34
C PHE A 360 22.47 -1.84 9.94
N LEU A 361 21.58 -2.18 8.99
CA LEU A 361 21.64 -1.64 7.63
C LEU A 361 21.49 -0.12 7.64
N GLN A 362 20.55 0.41 8.41
CA GLN A 362 20.31 1.84 8.52
C GLN A 362 21.51 2.57 9.16
N ASP A 363 22.02 2.06 10.26
CA ASP A 363 23.15 2.65 10.98
C ASP A 363 24.40 2.65 10.11
N GLU A 364 24.65 1.57 9.37
CA GLU A 364 25.78 1.50 8.44
C GLU A 364 25.63 2.55 7.33
N ILE A 365 24.45 2.70 6.72
CA ILE A 365 24.21 3.75 5.71
C ILE A 365 24.45 5.14 6.31
N ARG A 366 23.87 5.40 7.50
CA ARG A 366 23.96 6.71 8.17
C ARG A 366 25.34 7.03 8.73
N SER A 367 26.20 6.03 8.91
CA SER A 367 27.60 6.26 9.26
C SER A 367 28.37 6.98 8.14
N HIS A 368 27.95 6.78 6.88
CA HIS A 368 28.54 7.43 5.70
C HIS A 368 27.70 8.63 5.20
N ASP A 369 26.39 8.58 5.38
CA ASP A 369 25.45 9.67 5.03
C ASP A 369 24.38 9.87 6.10
N LYS A 370 24.65 10.77 7.07
CA LYS A 370 23.79 11.03 8.23
C LYS A 370 22.35 11.43 7.86
N ASP A 371 22.16 12.07 6.70
CA ASP A 371 20.87 12.58 6.24
C ASP A 371 20.15 11.56 5.33
N ALA A 372 20.74 10.39 5.10
CA ALA A 372 20.16 9.37 4.25
C ALA A 372 18.80 8.90 4.79
N HIS A 373 17.81 8.99 3.92
CA HIS A 373 16.53 8.36 4.15
C HIS A 373 16.61 6.85 3.93
N THR A 374 15.84 6.10 4.71
CA THR A 374 15.67 4.65 4.57
C THR A 374 14.20 4.29 4.59
N HIS A 375 13.85 3.18 3.94
CA HIS A 375 12.55 2.55 4.03
C HIS A 375 12.66 1.05 3.72
N ILE A 376 11.61 0.30 4.03
CA ILE A 376 11.54 -1.14 3.74
C ILE A 376 10.26 -1.38 2.96
N LYS A 377 10.27 -2.22 1.92
CA LYS A 377 9.02 -2.62 1.26
C LYS A 377 8.37 -3.75 2.08
N VAL A 378 7.73 -3.40 3.19
CA VAL A 378 7.01 -4.36 4.03
C VAL A 378 5.63 -4.64 3.46
N MET A 379 5.24 -5.91 3.47
CA MET A 379 3.88 -6.35 3.13
C MET A 379 2.95 -6.05 4.30
N PRO A 380 1.96 -5.14 4.14
CA PRO A 380 1.09 -4.77 5.24
C PRO A 380 0.24 -5.93 5.76
N ASN A 381 -0.04 -6.95 4.94
CA ASN A 381 -0.73 -8.17 5.36
C ASN A 381 -0.03 -8.93 6.49
N LEU A 382 1.29 -8.77 6.66
CA LEU A 382 2.03 -9.35 7.79
C LEU A 382 1.64 -8.73 9.13
N TRP A 383 0.98 -7.57 9.13
CA TRP A 383 0.38 -6.98 10.32
C TRP A 383 -1.14 -7.07 10.30
N THR A 384 -1.78 -6.79 9.16
CA THR A 384 -3.25 -6.75 9.09
C THR A 384 -3.89 -8.14 9.14
N GLU A 385 -3.19 -9.22 8.78
CA GLU A 385 -3.61 -10.61 8.99
C GLU A 385 -3.03 -11.18 10.30
N ASN A 386 -3.47 -12.38 10.70
CA ASN A 386 -3.19 -12.92 12.04
C ASN A 386 -1.81 -13.58 12.25
N LYS A 387 -1.10 -13.96 11.18
CA LYS A 387 0.18 -14.68 11.34
C LYS A 387 1.24 -13.78 11.95
N ARG A 388 2.11 -14.34 12.79
CA ARG A 388 3.26 -13.65 13.44
C ARG A 388 4.57 -14.44 13.38
N ASP A 389 4.66 -15.46 12.52
CA ASP A 389 5.85 -16.31 12.42
C ASP A 389 6.94 -15.79 11.47
N HIS A 390 6.70 -14.63 10.84
CA HIS A 390 7.54 -14.02 9.80
C HIS A 390 8.64 -13.08 10.31
N GLY A 391 8.68 -12.77 11.61
CA GLY A 391 9.71 -11.92 12.20
C GLY A 391 9.64 -10.44 11.79
N ILE A 392 8.50 -9.96 11.28
CA ILE A 392 8.30 -8.54 11.00
C ILE A 392 7.55 -7.94 12.19
N ASP A 393 8.20 -7.01 12.88
CA ASP A 393 7.57 -6.11 13.84
C ASP A 393 7.22 -4.82 13.09
N MET A 394 5.95 -4.67 12.75
CA MET A 394 5.50 -3.58 11.90
C MET A 394 5.66 -2.21 12.59
N GLU A 395 5.47 -2.15 13.91
CA GLU A 395 5.67 -0.92 14.66
C GLU A 395 7.15 -0.53 14.69
N ALA A 396 8.02 -1.45 15.08
CA ALA A 396 9.44 -1.17 15.23
C ALA A 396 10.08 -0.77 13.89
N LEU A 397 9.74 -1.44 12.79
CA LEU A 397 10.28 -1.09 11.47
C LEU A 397 9.73 0.25 10.95
N THR A 398 8.47 0.57 11.21
CA THR A 398 7.87 1.88 10.86
C THR A 398 8.51 3.02 11.66
N ASP A 399 8.80 2.81 12.95
CA ASP A 399 9.49 3.79 13.80
C ASP A 399 10.95 3.97 13.37
N LEU A 400 11.63 2.87 13.01
CA LEU A 400 13.03 2.83 12.61
C LEU A 400 13.30 3.62 11.32
N THR A 401 12.51 3.44 10.27
CA THR A 401 12.80 4.05 8.94
C THR A 401 12.36 5.51 8.87
N SER A 402 13.03 6.35 8.08
CA SER A 402 12.62 7.76 7.93
C SER A 402 11.45 7.96 6.97
N ILE A 403 11.21 6.98 6.10
CA ILE A 403 10.08 6.91 5.17
C ILE A 403 9.33 5.61 5.48
N VAL A 404 8.00 5.66 5.51
CA VAL A 404 7.17 4.47 5.71
C VAL A 404 7.02 3.77 4.37
N GLY A 405 7.91 2.81 4.10
CA GLY A 405 7.84 1.98 2.91
C GLY A 405 6.82 0.86 3.04
N ASN A 406 6.17 0.47 1.95
CA ASN A 406 5.31 -0.72 1.87
C ASN A 406 5.09 -1.15 0.40
N ASP A 407 4.31 -2.21 0.23
CA ASP A 407 3.71 -2.71 -1.03
C ASP A 407 2.21 -3.03 -0.83
N ALA A 408 1.47 -2.14 -0.14
CA ALA A 408 0.04 -2.34 0.14
C ALA A 408 -0.77 -2.68 -1.12
N GLY A 409 -1.67 -3.65 -0.98
CA GLY A 409 -2.59 -4.10 -2.01
C GLY A 409 -4.06 -3.83 -1.69
N SER A 410 -4.88 -4.04 -2.72
CA SER A 410 -6.34 -4.07 -2.67
C SER A 410 -6.82 -4.89 -3.87
N HIS A 411 -8.03 -5.45 -3.78
CA HIS A 411 -8.66 -6.18 -4.88
C HIS A 411 -10.18 -6.17 -4.72
N TYR A 412 -10.91 -6.21 -5.83
CA TYR A 412 -12.37 -6.40 -5.82
C TYR A 412 -12.81 -7.75 -6.38
N SER A 413 -11.87 -8.59 -6.78
CA SER A 413 -12.14 -9.97 -7.18
C SER A 413 -10.94 -10.87 -6.92
N ALA A 414 -11.15 -12.18 -7.01
CA ALA A 414 -10.09 -13.17 -6.89
C ALA A 414 -10.28 -14.27 -7.94
N MET A 415 -9.19 -14.60 -8.64
CA MET A 415 -9.16 -15.71 -9.61
C MET A 415 -9.18 -17.09 -8.92
N TRP A 416 -8.78 -17.16 -7.65
CA TRP A 416 -8.84 -18.35 -6.80
C TRP A 416 -8.67 -17.98 -5.32
N GLY A 417 -9.05 -18.90 -4.44
CA GLY A 417 -8.94 -18.75 -3.00
C GLY A 417 -10.24 -19.16 -2.33
N LYS A 418 -10.30 -19.03 -1.01
CA LYS A 418 -11.60 -18.97 -0.33
C LYS A 418 -12.19 -17.59 -0.58
N GLU A 419 -13.51 -17.52 -0.66
CA GLU A 419 -14.22 -16.25 -0.62
C GLU A 419 -13.86 -15.52 0.68
N GLU A 420 -13.67 -14.21 0.56
CA GLU A 420 -13.23 -13.36 1.66
C GLU A 420 -14.43 -12.61 2.23
N ASP A 421 -14.47 -12.44 3.55
CA ASP A 421 -15.63 -11.89 4.27
C ASP A 421 -16.07 -10.48 3.79
N TRP A 422 -15.17 -9.70 3.19
CA TRP A 422 -15.53 -8.37 2.68
C TRP A 422 -16.50 -8.42 1.50
N VAL A 423 -16.54 -9.52 0.73
CA VAL A 423 -17.42 -9.69 -0.46
C VAL A 423 -18.90 -9.57 -0.08
N ASP A 424 -19.23 -9.92 1.17
CA ASP A 424 -20.60 -9.85 1.67
C ASP A 424 -21.09 -8.43 1.94
N HIS A 425 -20.20 -7.44 2.02
CA HIS A 425 -20.56 -6.09 2.48
C HIS A 425 -19.93 -4.94 1.68
N TYR A 426 -18.77 -5.16 1.08
CA TYR A 426 -17.92 -4.13 0.49
C TYR A 426 -17.65 -4.38 -0.99
N ALA A 427 -17.41 -3.30 -1.72
CA ALA A 427 -17.09 -3.33 -3.15
C ALA A 427 -15.66 -3.82 -3.43
N TYR A 428 -14.75 -3.74 -2.44
CA TYR A 428 -13.37 -4.20 -2.54
C TYR A 428 -12.75 -4.48 -1.17
N SER A 429 -11.63 -5.23 -1.17
CA SER A 429 -10.81 -5.51 0.00
C SER A 429 -10.06 -4.25 0.46
N TRP A 430 -10.59 -3.60 1.49
CA TRP A 430 -10.06 -2.33 2.00
C TRP A 430 -9.25 -2.47 3.30
N ARG A 431 -9.34 -3.63 3.98
CA ARG A 431 -8.69 -3.89 5.28
C ARG A 431 -7.19 -3.63 5.25
N GLU A 432 -6.49 -4.20 4.26
CA GLU A 432 -5.03 -4.08 4.19
C GLU A 432 -4.61 -2.62 4.01
N MET A 433 -5.12 -1.96 2.97
CA MET A 433 -4.79 -0.58 2.64
C MET A 433 -5.18 0.39 3.77
N CYS A 434 -6.43 0.38 4.22
CA CYS A 434 -6.92 1.41 5.13
C CYS A 434 -6.38 1.25 6.55
N MET A 435 -6.46 0.03 7.11
CA MET A 435 -6.06 -0.23 8.48
C MET A 435 -4.55 -0.03 8.67
N SER A 436 -3.74 -0.45 7.70
CA SER A 436 -2.28 -0.27 7.78
C SER A 436 -1.86 1.19 7.69
N TYR A 437 -2.49 2.01 6.82
CA TYR A 437 -2.13 3.42 6.71
C TYR A 437 -2.50 4.21 7.96
N ASP A 438 -3.65 3.92 8.56
CA ASP A 438 -4.00 4.49 9.87
C ASP A 438 -3.05 4.03 10.98
N PHE A 439 -2.56 2.79 10.96
CA PHE A 439 -1.52 2.30 11.88
C PHE A 439 -0.19 3.03 11.68
N TYR A 440 0.31 3.13 10.45
CA TYR A 440 1.55 3.83 10.12
C TYR A 440 1.51 5.30 10.55
N LYS A 441 0.42 6.00 10.24
CA LYS A 441 0.23 7.40 10.65
C LYS A 441 0.04 7.56 12.15
N SER A 442 -0.35 6.51 12.86
CA SER A 442 -0.41 6.52 14.33
C SER A 442 0.98 6.41 14.95
N ILE A 443 1.87 5.59 14.37
CA ILE A 443 3.26 5.43 14.82
C ILE A 443 4.10 6.65 14.44
N SER A 444 4.02 7.06 13.18
CA SER A 444 4.89 8.06 12.56
C SER A 444 4.08 9.08 11.75
N PRO A 445 3.30 9.96 12.38
CA PRO A 445 2.45 10.94 11.69
C PRO A 445 3.24 11.91 10.80
N ASN A 446 4.53 12.08 11.09
CA ASN A 446 5.45 13.04 10.52
C ASN A 446 6.35 12.48 9.41
N LYS A 447 6.08 11.26 8.91
CA LYS A 447 6.83 10.63 7.82
C LYS A 447 5.98 10.51 6.57
N VAL A 448 6.63 10.61 5.40
CA VAL A 448 5.99 10.28 4.13
C VAL A 448 5.74 8.78 4.03
N ILE A 449 4.61 8.40 3.43
CA ILE A 449 4.30 7.02 3.08
C ILE A 449 4.63 6.79 1.61
N TYR A 450 5.46 5.79 1.35
CA TYR A 450 5.90 5.41 0.01
C TYR A 450 5.56 3.93 -0.26
N ASN A 451 4.54 3.71 -1.09
CA ASN A 451 4.22 2.37 -1.57
C ASN A 451 5.09 2.05 -2.81
N SER A 452 6.21 1.38 -2.59
CA SER A 452 7.22 1.12 -3.62
C SER A 452 6.83 0.04 -4.63
N GLU A 453 5.68 -0.61 -4.45
CA GLU A 453 5.05 -1.58 -5.35
C GLU A 453 3.56 -1.76 -5.02
N THR A 454 2.72 -0.81 -5.45
CA THR A 454 1.27 -0.90 -5.19
C THR A 454 0.67 -2.09 -5.93
N HIS A 455 -0.15 -2.84 -5.20
CA HIS A 455 -0.91 -3.97 -5.70
C HIS A 455 -2.42 -3.66 -5.77
N TYR A 456 -2.78 -2.43 -6.16
CA TYR A 456 -4.18 -2.02 -6.32
C TYR A 456 -4.77 -2.50 -7.65
N LEU A 457 -3.97 -2.52 -8.72
CA LEU A 457 -4.42 -2.82 -10.08
C LEU A 457 -4.34 -4.30 -10.43
N SER A 458 -3.40 -5.02 -9.81
CA SER A 458 -3.27 -6.47 -9.97
C SER A 458 -2.42 -7.08 -8.85
N THR A 459 -2.73 -8.31 -8.48
CA THR A 459 -1.91 -9.16 -7.62
C THR A 459 -1.71 -10.52 -8.29
N VAL A 460 -1.01 -11.43 -7.62
CA VAL A 460 -0.99 -12.83 -8.07
C VAL A 460 -2.41 -13.41 -8.08
N LYS A 461 -3.26 -13.11 -7.08
CA LYS A 461 -4.61 -13.68 -6.94
C LYS A 461 -5.70 -12.89 -7.67
N PHE A 462 -5.47 -11.61 -7.94
CA PHE A 462 -6.44 -10.67 -8.50
C PHE A 462 -5.97 -10.15 -9.85
N ARG A 463 -6.76 -10.41 -10.89
CA ARG A 463 -6.46 -9.97 -12.24
C ARG A 463 -7.69 -10.03 -13.13
N GLU A 464 -7.96 -8.96 -13.84
CA GLU A 464 -9.07 -8.85 -14.79
C GLU A 464 -8.59 -8.08 -16.00
N LEU A 465 -8.93 -8.51 -17.21
CA LEU A 465 -8.49 -7.80 -18.41
C LEU A 465 -9.17 -6.42 -18.53
N ASP A 466 -10.43 -6.30 -18.10
CA ASP A 466 -11.23 -5.08 -18.16
C ASP A 466 -11.51 -4.57 -16.74
N LEU A 467 -10.47 -3.99 -16.12
CA LEU A 467 -10.52 -3.54 -14.73
C LEU A 467 -11.49 -2.35 -14.59
N ASN A 468 -12.34 -2.37 -13.57
CA ASN A 468 -13.30 -1.30 -13.31
C ASN A 468 -12.58 0.05 -13.02
N LEU A 469 -12.83 1.06 -13.86
CA LEU A 469 -12.20 2.39 -13.75
C LEU A 469 -12.62 3.16 -12.48
N ASP A 470 -13.84 2.94 -11.97
CA ASP A 470 -14.29 3.56 -10.73
C ASP A 470 -13.54 2.98 -9.53
N TYR A 471 -13.24 1.69 -9.56
CA TYR A 471 -12.37 1.05 -8.55
C TYR A 471 -10.94 1.61 -8.60
N VAL A 472 -10.40 1.84 -9.80
CA VAL A 472 -9.09 2.48 -9.98
C VAL A 472 -9.07 3.85 -9.32
N ASN A 473 -10.09 4.68 -9.58
CA ASN A 473 -10.23 6.00 -8.97
C ASN A 473 -10.38 5.90 -7.43
N ALA A 474 -11.32 5.09 -6.95
CA ALA A 474 -11.64 4.95 -5.53
C ALA A 474 -10.46 4.48 -4.69
N THR A 475 -9.71 3.50 -5.16
CA THR A 475 -8.56 2.95 -4.41
C THR A 475 -7.40 3.92 -4.33
N HIS A 476 -7.04 4.59 -5.43
CA HIS A 476 -5.97 5.59 -5.42
C HIS A 476 -6.37 6.80 -4.58
N TRP A 477 -7.62 7.25 -4.69
CA TRP A 477 -8.13 8.35 -3.87
C TRP A 477 -8.15 8.01 -2.38
N MET A 478 -8.68 6.84 -2.00
CA MET A 478 -8.71 6.37 -0.61
C MET A 478 -7.30 6.26 -0.02
N ALA A 479 -6.38 5.62 -0.74
CA ALA A 479 -4.98 5.47 -0.32
C ALA A 479 -4.33 6.84 -0.04
N THR A 480 -4.53 7.81 -0.92
CA THR A 480 -4.03 9.17 -0.74
C THR A 480 -4.71 9.85 0.44
N VAL A 481 -6.03 9.80 0.59
CA VAL A 481 -6.73 10.41 1.73
C VAL A 481 -6.21 9.88 3.07
N LEU A 482 -5.85 8.59 3.15
CA LEU A 482 -5.36 7.96 4.38
C LEU A 482 -3.87 8.16 4.68
N GLY A 483 -3.09 8.66 3.72
CA GLY A 483 -1.71 9.08 3.98
C GLY A 483 -0.68 8.80 2.89
N LEU A 484 -1.03 8.12 1.79
CA LEU A 484 -0.07 7.81 0.72
C LEU A 484 0.47 9.08 0.06
N ASN A 485 1.80 9.20 -0.05
CA ASN A 485 2.47 10.35 -0.68
C ASN A 485 3.11 10.00 -2.03
N SER A 486 3.67 8.80 -2.13
CA SER A 486 4.37 8.31 -3.33
C SER A 486 4.00 6.86 -3.58
N SER A 487 3.85 6.47 -4.84
CA SER A 487 3.64 5.07 -5.19
C SER A 487 4.22 4.63 -6.52
N LYS A 488 4.50 3.32 -6.66
CA LYS A 488 4.82 2.68 -7.94
C LYS A 488 3.84 1.55 -8.25
N ALA A 489 3.11 1.62 -9.36
CA ALA A 489 2.26 0.51 -9.81
C ALA A 489 3.06 -0.75 -10.11
N TRP A 490 2.58 -1.91 -9.64
CA TRP A 490 2.95 -3.19 -10.23
C TRP A 490 2.09 -3.45 -11.49
N PHE A 491 2.61 -3.45 -12.72
CA PHE A 491 3.95 -3.04 -13.18
C PHE A 491 3.94 -2.84 -14.71
N TRP A 492 5.01 -2.25 -15.25
CA TRP A 492 5.19 -1.96 -16.68
C TRP A 492 6.36 -2.77 -17.26
N PRO A 493 6.19 -4.07 -17.59
CA PRO A 493 7.27 -4.90 -18.12
C PRO A 493 7.53 -4.73 -19.62
N ARG A 494 6.65 -4.00 -20.33
CA ARG A 494 6.82 -3.71 -21.75
C ARG A 494 7.99 -2.75 -21.97
N LYS A 495 8.72 -2.99 -23.05
CA LYS A 495 9.71 -2.08 -23.63
C LYS A 495 8.99 -1.04 -24.48
N GLU A 496 9.76 -0.09 -25.02
CA GLU A 496 9.22 0.99 -25.85
C GLU A 496 8.54 0.48 -27.14
N ASP A 497 9.03 -0.63 -27.69
CA ASP A 497 8.51 -1.29 -28.89
C ASP A 497 7.31 -2.22 -28.63
N GLY A 498 6.83 -2.32 -27.39
CA GLY A 498 5.74 -3.21 -26.97
C GLY A 498 6.16 -4.63 -26.59
N SER A 499 7.40 -5.03 -26.87
CA SER A 499 7.93 -6.34 -26.47
C SER A 499 8.23 -6.43 -24.97
N LEU A 500 8.42 -7.65 -24.45
CA LEU A 500 8.71 -7.86 -23.02
C LEU A 500 10.19 -8.04 -22.73
N LYS A 501 10.59 -7.63 -21.51
CA LYS A 501 11.91 -7.98 -20.94
C LYS A 501 12.02 -9.48 -20.65
N SER A 502 10.94 -10.12 -20.21
CA SER A 502 10.86 -11.56 -19.92
C SER A 502 9.51 -12.12 -20.36
N TYR A 503 9.52 -13.25 -21.05
CA TYR A 503 8.31 -13.97 -21.48
C TYR A 503 7.90 -15.11 -20.52
N LYS A 504 8.47 -15.09 -19.31
CA LYS A 504 8.14 -16.03 -18.23
C LYS A 504 7.45 -15.35 -17.06
N GLU A 505 7.08 -14.08 -17.24
CA GLU A 505 6.54 -13.25 -16.18
C GLU A 505 5.05 -13.57 -15.95
N LYS A 506 4.75 -14.16 -14.79
CA LYS A 506 3.40 -14.61 -14.45
C LYS A 506 2.46 -13.45 -14.15
N GLY A 507 3.00 -12.30 -13.75
CA GLY A 507 2.22 -11.10 -13.47
C GLY A 507 1.70 -10.37 -14.73
N TYR A 508 2.18 -10.70 -15.93
CA TYR A 508 2.02 -9.82 -17.10
C TYR A 508 0.62 -9.77 -17.72
N ALA A 509 0.04 -10.91 -18.11
CA ALA A 509 -1.23 -10.91 -18.84
C ALA A 509 -2.34 -10.20 -18.02
N GLY A 510 -3.42 -9.66 -18.58
CA GLY A 510 -4.49 -9.03 -17.78
C GLY A 510 -4.06 -7.98 -16.72
N SER A 511 -2.84 -7.44 -16.80
CA SER A 511 -2.35 -6.37 -15.93
C SER A 511 -2.52 -5.02 -16.63
N LEU A 512 -2.18 -3.93 -15.93
CA LEU A 512 -2.20 -2.58 -16.50
C LEU A 512 -1.44 -2.46 -17.82
N ALA A 513 -0.45 -3.34 -18.06
CA ALA A 513 0.33 -3.35 -19.29
C ALA A 513 -0.47 -3.72 -20.56
N MET A 514 -1.73 -4.15 -20.39
CA MET A 514 -2.69 -4.42 -21.47
C MET A 514 -3.92 -3.49 -21.42
N GLN A 515 -3.93 -2.47 -20.55
CA GLN A 515 -5.14 -1.73 -20.18
C GLN A 515 -4.94 -0.21 -20.32
N PRO A 516 -5.08 0.34 -21.53
CA PRO A 516 -4.85 1.76 -21.75
C PRO A 516 -5.77 2.66 -20.92
N ALA A 517 -7.07 2.32 -20.82
CA ALA A 517 -8.01 3.13 -20.05
C ALA A 517 -7.70 3.16 -18.54
N VAL A 518 -7.12 2.08 -18.00
CA VAL A 518 -6.66 2.02 -16.60
C VAL A 518 -5.47 2.95 -16.39
N VAL A 519 -4.48 2.92 -17.28
CA VAL A 519 -3.30 3.81 -17.20
C VAL A 519 -3.69 5.28 -17.33
N ASP A 520 -4.63 5.60 -18.23
CA ASP A 520 -5.20 6.94 -18.36
C ASP A 520 -5.97 7.35 -17.09
N GLN A 521 -6.83 6.47 -16.56
CA GLN A 521 -7.61 6.73 -15.34
C GLN A 521 -6.72 6.99 -14.11
N VAL A 522 -5.66 6.22 -13.91
CA VAL A 522 -4.68 6.47 -12.85
C VAL A 522 -4.07 7.87 -13.01
N THR A 523 -3.62 8.21 -14.22
CA THR A 523 -2.99 9.50 -14.51
C THR A 523 -3.94 10.67 -14.23
N ARG A 524 -5.20 10.57 -14.65
CA ARG A 524 -6.24 11.57 -14.40
C ARG A 524 -6.58 11.71 -12.92
N THR A 525 -6.66 10.58 -12.21
CA THR A 525 -6.88 10.56 -10.75
C THR A 525 -5.76 11.29 -10.03
N MET A 526 -4.50 11.04 -10.40
CA MET A 526 -3.35 11.75 -9.83
C MET A 526 -3.35 13.25 -10.13
N MET A 527 -3.86 13.69 -11.29
CA MET A 527 -4.04 15.11 -11.60
C MET A 527 -5.11 15.75 -10.71
N ASP A 528 -6.23 15.06 -10.47
CA ASP A 528 -7.29 15.56 -9.57
C ASP A 528 -6.81 15.63 -8.11
N LEU A 529 -6.05 14.63 -7.66
CA LEU A 529 -5.42 14.64 -6.34
C LEU A 529 -4.44 15.82 -6.21
N ASN A 530 -3.61 16.08 -7.22
CA ASN A 530 -2.62 17.15 -7.18
C ASN A 530 -3.22 18.55 -7.31
N ALA A 531 -4.31 18.71 -8.07
CA ALA A 531 -5.06 19.96 -8.10
C ALA A 531 -5.64 20.33 -6.72
N ASN A 532 -5.84 19.33 -5.85
CA ASN A 532 -6.44 19.48 -4.52
C ASN A 532 -5.49 19.11 -3.37
N ALA A 533 -4.18 19.09 -3.63
CA ALA A 533 -3.19 18.52 -2.70
C ALA A 533 -3.20 19.17 -1.31
N LYS A 534 -3.36 20.51 -1.21
CA LYS A 534 -3.40 21.22 0.08
C LYS A 534 -4.53 20.71 0.99
N ALA A 535 -5.75 20.58 0.46
CA ALA A 535 -6.90 20.11 1.22
C ALA A 535 -6.73 18.63 1.59
N LEU A 536 -6.29 17.79 0.66
CA LEU A 536 -6.08 16.37 0.90
C LEU A 536 -4.95 16.11 1.91
N THR A 537 -3.84 16.84 1.85
CA THR A 537 -2.79 16.80 2.90
C THR A 537 -3.32 17.23 4.26
N SER A 538 -4.23 18.20 4.31
CA SER A 538 -4.89 18.60 5.57
C SER A 538 -5.77 17.47 6.11
N ILE A 539 -6.47 16.75 5.24
CA ILE A 539 -7.25 15.57 5.61
C ILE A 539 -6.34 14.43 6.12
N GLN A 540 -5.21 14.16 5.46
CA GLN A 540 -4.20 13.19 5.91
C GLN A 540 -3.67 13.49 7.33
N ASN A 541 -3.73 14.75 7.75
CA ASN A 541 -3.21 15.26 9.01
C ASN A 541 -4.30 15.50 10.07
N LEU A 542 -5.55 15.12 9.79
CA LEU A 542 -6.62 15.19 10.79
C LEU A 542 -6.21 14.47 12.07
N ARG A 543 -6.48 15.12 13.20
CA ARG A 543 -6.32 14.53 14.53
C ARG A 543 -7.07 13.20 14.60
N LYS A 544 -6.48 12.22 15.29
CA LYS A 544 -7.04 10.87 15.49
C LYS A 544 -7.59 10.73 16.92
N PRO A 545 -8.81 11.22 17.22
CA PRO A 545 -9.33 11.34 18.58
C PRO A 545 -9.62 9.99 19.26
N ILE A 546 -9.88 8.93 18.48
CA ILE A 546 -10.12 7.59 19.00
C ILE A 546 -8.95 6.70 18.60
N ARG A 547 -8.34 6.04 19.58
CA ARG A 547 -7.22 5.12 19.36
C ARG A 547 -7.59 3.69 19.73
N VAL A 548 -7.47 2.76 18.79
CA VAL A 548 -7.57 1.33 19.03
C VAL A 548 -6.27 0.84 19.64
N PHE A 549 -6.33 0.25 20.84
CA PHE A 549 -5.15 -0.33 21.46
C PHE A 549 -4.72 -1.60 20.71
N TYR A 550 -3.45 -1.62 20.28
CA TYR A 550 -2.83 -2.77 19.64
C TYR A 550 -1.75 -3.35 20.54
N SER A 551 -1.79 -4.68 20.69
CA SER A 551 -0.74 -5.44 21.40
C SER A 551 -0.20 -6.56 20.52
N GLU A 552 1.08 -6.44 20.17
CA GLU A 552 1.84 -7.52 19.52
C GLU A 552 1.82 -8.79 20.38
N THR A 553 1.75 -8.64 21.71
CA THR A 553 1.68 -9.76 22.66
C THR A 553 0.43 -10.61 22.48
N SER A 554 -0.73 -9.99 22.26
CA SER A 554 -1.95 -10.72 21.90
C SER A 554 -1.86 -11.26 20.48
N ALA A 555 -1.28 -10.52 19.53
CA ALA A 555 -1.13 -10.97 18.15
C ALA A 555 -0.28 -12.25 18.02
N ILE A 556 0.80 -12.37 18.79
CA ILE A 556 1.66 -13.57 18.80
C ILE A 556 0.91 -14.77 19.42
N ASN A 557 0.17 -14.55 20.51
CA ASN A 557 -0.45 -15.62 21.30
C ASN A 557 -1.78 -16.14 20.73
N LEU A 558 -2.47 -15.37 19.88
CA LEU A 558 -3.83 -15.69 19.43
C LEU A 558 -3.91 -15.87 17.91
N GLU A 559 -4.69 -16.86 17.48
CA GLU A 559 -4.90 -17.15 16.05
C GLU A 559 -5.70 -16.08 15.28
N LYS A 560 -6.49 -15.25 15.98
CA LYS A 560 -7.48 -14.35 15.37
C LYS A 560 -7.46 -12.91 15.89
N HIS A 561 -6.38 -12.50 16.57
CA HIS A 561 -6.35 -11.18 17.22
C HIS A 561 -6.56 -10.03 16.23
N MET A 562 -6.00 -10.12 15.01
CA MET A 562 -6.14 -9.05 14.04
C MET A 562 -7.55 -8.97 13.44
N ASP A 563 -8.33 -10.05 13.47
CA ASP A 563 -9.74 -10.01 13.08
C ASP A 563 -10.58 -9.25 14.12
N ASP A 564 -10.26 -9.42 15.41
CA ASP A 564 -10.89 -8.66 16.49
C ASP A 564 -10.47 -7.17 16.47
N VAL A 565 -9.19 -6.89 16.20
CA VAL A 565 -8.70 -5.52 15.99
C VAL A 565 -9.40 -4.87 14.79
N PHE A 566 -9.50 -5.59 13.66
CA PHE A 566 -10.18 -5.09 12.47
C PHE A 566 -11.67 -4.83 12.73
N SER A 567 -12.36 -5.71 13.46
CA SER A 567 -13.77 -5.52 13.84
C SER A 567 -13.97 -4.24 14.66
N THR A 568 -13.03 -3.96 15.57
CA THR A 568 -13.03 -2.72 16.38
C THR A 568 -12.83 -1.49 15.50
N TYR A 569 -11.85 -1.55 14.60
CA TYR A 569 -11.53 -0.47 13.66
C TYR A 569 -12.68 -0.20 12.67
N GLU A 570 -13.22 -1.25 12.04
CA GLU A 570 -14.36 -1.18 11.12
C GLU A 570 -15.56 -0.49 11.76
N ASN A 571 -15.88 -0.82 13.01
CA ASN A 571 -17.03 -0.22 13.69
C ASN A 571 -16.88 1.29 13.92
N LEU A 572 -15.65 1.83 13.89
CA LEU A 572 -15.36 3.25 14.11
C LEU A 572 -15.07 4.00 12.80
N PHE A 573 -14.66 3.30 11.74
CA PHE A 573 -14.08 3.88 10.53
C PHE A 573 -15.00 4.86 9.76
N PHE A 574 -16.31 4.62 9.84
CA PHE A 574 -17.36 5.31 9.08
C PHE A 574 -17.98 6.52 9.80
N GLU A 575 -17.50 6.87 11.00
CA GLU A 575 -18.13 7.89 11.87
C GLU A 575 -17.63 9.33 11.62
N GLY A 576 -16.91 9.55 10.50
CA GLY A 576 -16.38 10.87 10.11
C GLY A 576 -15.09 11.29 10.79
N TYR A 577 -14.69 10.60 11.86
CA TYR A 577 -13.43 10.86 12.57
C TYR A 577 -12.29 10.04 11.98
N SER A 578 -11.10 10.63 11.89
CA SER A 578 -9.89 9.84 11.63
C SER A 578 -9.60 8.92 12.80
N ILE A 579 -9.55 7.62 12.55
CA ILE A 579 -9.27 6.61 13.57
C ILE A 579 -7.76 6.34 13.58
N GLY A 580 -7.22 6.05 14.76
CA GLY A 580 -5.83 5.68 14.92
C GLY A 580 -5.65 4.48 15.81
N PHE A 581 -4.40 4.15 16.04
CA PHE A 581 -3.97 3.10 16.94
C PHE A 581 -3.09 3.67 18.06
N VAL A 582 -2.98 2.91 19.13
CA VAL A 582 -2.09 3.19 20.24
C VAL A 582 -1.45 1.90 20.74
N THR A 583 -0.18 2.00 21.11
CA THR A 583 0.68 0.92 21.61
C THR A 583 1.40 1.40 22.86
N GLU A 584 2.17 0.53 23.52
CA GLU A 584 3.09 0.96 24.59
C GLU A 584 4.01 2.10 24.12
N ASN A 585 4.59 2.00 22.92
CA ASN A 585 5.52 3.00 22.40
C ASN A 585 4.82 4.33 22.14
N ILE A 586 3.63 4.33 21.54
CA ILE A 586 2.86 5.55 21.27
C ILE A 586 2.49 6.24 22.59
N LEU A 587 2.02 5.49 23.59
CA LEU A 587 1.68 6.02 24.93
C LEU A 587 2.89 6.66 25.62
N LYS A 588 4.09 6.11 25.41
CA LYS A 588 5.33 6.60 26.02
C LYS A 588 5.94 7.80 25.29
N LYS A 589 5.83 7.85 23.96
CA LYS A 589 6.56 8.80 23.11
C LYS A 589 5.72 10.01 22.66
N GLN A 590 4.40 9.88 22.58
CA GLN A 590 3.53 10.93 22.02
C GLN A 590 2.72 11.64 23.10
N SER A 591 2.33 12.90 22.84
CA SER A 591 1.43 13.65 23.71
C SER A 591 0.04 13.02 23.72
N GLN A 592 -0.54 12.84 24.91
CA GLN A 592 -1.90 12.33 25.06
C GLN A 592 -2.96 13.28 24.48
N GLU A 593 -2.66 14.57 24.29
CA GLU A 593 -3.58 15.55 23.67
C GLU A 593 -3.94 15.18 22.21
N ASN A 594 -3.13 14.33 21.59
CA ASN A 594 -3.35 13.85 20.22
C ASN A 594 -4.59 12.94 20.09
N TRP A 595 -5.18 12.48 21.20
CA TRP A 595 -6.41 11.70 21.23
C TRP A 595 -7.25 11.99 22.48
N ASP A 596 -8.51 11.60 22.46
CA ASP A 596 -9.44 11.79 23.58
C ASP A 596 -9.64 10.47 24.35
N VAL A 597 -9.65 9.34 23.63
CA VAL A 597 -10.02 8.04 24.19
C VAL A 597 -9.25 6.90 23.56
N VAL A 598 -8.91 5.93 24.38
CA VAL A 598 -8.36 4.63 23.97
C VAL A 598 -9.44 3.56 24.11
N VAL A 599 -9.64 2.75 23.07
CA VAL A 599 -10.52 1.58 23.09
C VAL A 599 -9.69 0.30 23.15
N VAL A 600 -10.07 -0.62 24.04
CA VAL A 600 -9.37 -1.89 24.27
C VAL A 600 -10.39 -3.03 24.17
N GLN A 601 -10.26 -3.83 23.11
CA GLN A 601 -11.18 -4.93 22.83
C GLN A 601 -10.41 -6.22 22.59
N LYS A 602 -10.90 -7.32 23.17
CA LYS A 602 -10.40 -8.69 22.99
C LYS A 602 -8.87 -8.79 22.93
N THR A 603 -8.21 -8.10 23.86
CA THR A 603 -6.75 -8.06 23.98
C THR A 603 -6.33 -8.71 25.32
N PRO A 604 -6.52 -10.04 25.51
CA PRO A 604 -6.34 -10.69 26.80
C PRO A 604 -4.87 -10.80 27.25
N PHE A 605 -3.92 -10.87 26.32
CA PHE A 605 -2.49 -11.02 26.60
C PHE A 605 -1.74 -9.71 26.33
N VAL A 606 -1.09 -9.15 27.35
CA VAL A 606 -0.25 -7.94 27.23
C VAL A 606 0.95 -8.06 28.14
N LYS A 607 2.10 -7.49 27.80
CA LYS A 607 3.21 -7.35 28.74
C LYS A 607 2.77 -6.52 29.94
N GLN A 608 3.43 -6.73 31.06
CA GLN A 608 3.30 -5.87 32.23
C GLN A 608 3.58 -4.40 31.86
N SER A 609 4.57 -4.14 30.99
CA SER A 609 4.92 -2.80 30.51
C SER A 609 3.83 -2.13 29.65
N GLU A 610 3.13 -2.92 28.83
CA GLU A 610 2.00 -2.44 28.02
C GLU A 610 0.85 -2.01 28.94
N LYS A 611 0.53 -2.82 29.95
CA LYS A 611 -0.47 -2.47 30.97
C LYS A 611 -0.07 -1.22 31.77
N GLU A 612 1.19 -1.12 32.18
CA GLU A 612 1.71 0.05 32.91
C GLU A 612 1.67 1.33 32.08
N ALA A 613 1.90 1.26 30.78
CA ALA A 613 1.75 2.41 29.89
C ALA A 613 0.29 2.90 29.84
N LEU A 614 -0.68 1.98 29.75
CA LEU A 614 -2.11 2.32 29.84
C LEU A 614 -2.48 2.87 31.23
N GLN A 615 -1.95 2.30 32.30
CA GLN A 615 -2.17 2.81 33.66
C GLN A 615 -1.64 4.24 33.80
N LYS A 616 -0.44 4.52 33.29
CA LYS A 616 0.12 5.87 33.29
C LYS A 616 -0.74 6.87 32.51
N TYR A 617 -1.33 6.44 31.40
CA TYR A 617 -2.29 7.27 30.66
C TYR A 617 -3.54 7.60 31.49
N LEU A 618 -4.10 6.63 32.20
CA LEU A 618 -5.19 6.86 33.15
C LEU A 618 -4.78 7.77 34.32
N ASP A 619 -3.59 7.56 34.90
CA ASP A 619 -3.07 8.39 35.99
C ASP A 619 -2.89 9.86 35.57
N ASN A 620 -2.69 10.10 34.26
CA ASN A 620 -2.58 11.42 33.65
C ASN A 620 -3.93 12.00 33.15
N GLY A 621 -5.06 11.39 33.54
CA GLY A 621 -6.40 11.88 33.21
C GLY A 621 -6.98 11.34 31.90
N GLY A 622 -6.34 10.34 31.29
CA GLY A 622 -6.84 9.67 30.08
C GLY A 622 -8.16 8.91 30.28
N THR A 623 -8.80 8.56 29.17
CA THR A 623 -10.04 7.76 29.16
C THR A 623 -9.82 6.44 28.42
N VAL A 624 -10.17 5.33 29.07
CA VAL A 624 -10.10 3.99 28.48
C VAL A 624 -11.49 3.36 28.46
N VAL A 625 -11.96 2.99 27.27
CA VAL A 625 -13.16 2.16 27.07
C VAL A 625 -12.70 0.73 26.82
N ILE A 626 -13.13 -0.22 27.64
CA ILE A 626 -12.55 -1.57 27.68
C ILE A 626 -13.61 -2.65 27.84
N ASP A 627 -13.44 -3.78 27.18
CA ASP A 627 -14.27 -4.96 27.42
C ASP A 627 -13.77 -5.79 28.63
N LYS A 628 -14.53 -6.82 29.02
CA LYS A 628 -14.12 -7.71 30.13
C LYS A 628 -13.08 -8.77 29.72
N ALA A 629 -12.76 -8.88 28.44
CA ALA A 629 -11.88 -9.90 27.90
C ALA A 629 -10.42 -9.42 27.81
N SER A 630 -10.15 -8.14 28.03
CA SER A 630 -8.84 -7.54 27.80
C SER A 630 -7.98 -7.37 29.06
N LEU A 631 -6.67 -7.31 28.87
CA LEU A 631 -5.64 -7.04 29.90
C LEU A 631 -5.65 -8.02 31.08
N LEU A 632 -5.91 -9.30 30.79
CA LEU A 632 -6.12 -10.32 31.82
C LEU A 632 -4.82 -11.04 32.22
N LYS A 633 -3.92 -11.23 31.27
CA LYS A 633 -2.73 -12.08 31.42
C LYS A 633 -1.50 -11.44 30.77
N ASN A 634 -0.33 -11.80 31.29
CA ASN A 634 0.93 -11.49 30.64
C ASN A 634 1.19 -12.39 29.42
N GLU A 635 2.29 -12.15 28.71
CA GLU A 635 2.70 -12.90 27.53
C GLU A 635 2.82 -14.42 27.74
N TYR A 636 3.00 -14.88 28.98
CA TYR A 636 3.13 -16.29 29.37
C TYR A 636 1.85 -16.87 30.01
N GLY A 637 0.75 -16.10 30.00
CA GLY A 637 -0.53 -16.53 30.55
C GLY A 637 -0.68 -16.33 32.06
N GLU A 638 0.27 -15.70 32.74
CA GLU A 638 0.20 -15.38 34.16
C GLU A 638 -0.77 -14.22 34.38
N LYS A 639 -1.60 -14.29 35.42
CA LYS A 639 -2.65 -13.30 35.67
C LYS A 639 -2.08 -11.91 35.97
N LEU A 640 -2.62 -10.89 35.32
CA LEU A 640 -2.34 -9.49 35.63
C LEU A 640 -3.38 -8.93 36.62
N SER A 641 -2.96 -7.95 37.42
CA SER A 641 -3.91 -7.11 38.15
C SER A 641 -4.71 -6.24 37.17
N PRO A 642 -5.96 -5.86 37.48
CA PRO A 642 -6.73 -4.96 36.62
C PRO A 642 -6.11 -3.56 36.58
N LEU A 643 -6.55 -2.75 35.61
CA LEU A 643 -6.31 -1.30 35.62
C LEU A 643 -7.08 -0.65 36.78
N THR A 644 -6.57 0.47 37.28
CA THR A 644 -7.26 1.34 38.23
C THR A 644 -7.52 2.69 37.58
N LYS A 645 -8.60 3.37 37.95
CA LYS A 645 -9.00 4.61 37.27
C LYS A 645 -7.97 5.75 37.38
N GLY A 646 -7.10 5.74 38.40
CA GLY A 646 -6.19 6.86 38.66
C GLY A 646 -6.94 8.19 38.73
N ASN A 647 -6.45 9.18 37.98
CA ASN A 647 -7.12 10.48 37.77
C ASN A 647 -8.01 10.52 36.51
N GLY A 648 -8.07 9.42 35.76
CA GLY A 648 -8.79 9.28 34.51
C GLY A 648 -10.11 8.54 34.65
N GLU A 649 -10.58 7.99 33.54
CA GLU A 649 -11.86 7.28 33.44
C GLU A 649 -11.70 5.90 32.80
N ILE A 650 -12.27 4.88 33.44
CA ILE A 650 -12.40 3.53 32.87
C ILE A 650 -13.88 3.26 32.64
N ILE A 651 -14.24 2.96 31.40
CA ILE A 651 -15.61 2.60 31.01
C ILE A 651 -15.60 1.15 30.55
N VAL A 652 -16.20 0.28 31.36
CA VAL A 652 -16.34 -1.14 31.01
C VAL A 652 -17.60 -1.32 30.17
N VAL A 653 -17.47 -1.96 29.01
CA VAL A 653 -18.58 -2.18 28.06
C VAL A 653 -18.85 -3.66 27.84
N ALA A 654 -20.07 -4.00 27.43
CA ALA A 654 -20.52 -5.36 27.20
C ALA A 654 -20.19 -5.87 25.79
N ASP A 655 -20.26 -4.99 24.79
CA ASP A 655 -20.10 -5.33 23.38
C ASP A 655 -19.47 -4.18 22.56
N LEU A 656 -19.29 -4.47 21.27
CA LEU A 656 -18.62 -3.59 20.30
C LEU A 656 -19.45 -2.34 19.98
N ASP A 657 -20.78 -2.40 20.00
CA ASP A 657 -21.64 -1.24 19.74
C ASP A 657 -21.65 -0.28 20.91
N GLU A 658 -21.74 -0.81 22.14
CA GLU A 658 -21.58 0.02 23.34
C GLU A 658 -20.19 0.66 23.35
N MET A 659 -19.13 -0.07 22.98
CA MET A 659 -17.77 0.48 22.87
C MET A 659 -17.72 1.70 21.93
N LYS A 660 -18.28 1.57 20.73
CA LYS A 660 -18.37 2.66 19.75
C LYS A 660 -19.12 3.87 20.32
N LEU A 661 -20.31 3.65 20.88
CA LEU A 661 -21.13 4.73 21.44
C LEU A 661 -20.40 5.47 22.58
N LYS A 662 -19.76 4.75 23.49
CA LYS A 662 -18.99 5.33 24.60
C LYS A 662 -17.74 6.06 24.11
N ALA A 663 -17.04 5.52 23.13
CA ALA A 663 -15.86 6.16 22.54
C ALA A 663 -16.22 7.48 21.84
N LEU A 664 -17.25 7.46 20.98
CA LEU A 664 -17.74 8.66 20.28
C LEU A 664 -18.20 9.75 21.25
N ALA A 665 -18.84 9.39 22.35
CA ALA A 665 -19.27 10.33 23.39
C ALA A 665 -18.10 11.03 24.12
N LYS A 666 -16.86 10.53 23.98
CA LYS A 666 -15.65 11.14 24.56
C LYS A 666 -14.88 12.02 23.58
N VAL A 667 -15.22 12.00 22.30
CA VAL A 667 -14.54 12.83 21.32
C VAL A 667 -14.85 14.30 21.59
N THR A 668 -13.81 15.10 21.80
CA THR A 668 -13.95 16.51 22.20
C THR A 668 -14.18 17.44 21.01
N SER A 669 -13.70 17.04 19.83
CA SER A 669 -13.93 17.78 18.58
C SER A 669 -15.38 17.65 18.12
N THR A 670 -16.11 18.77 18.12
CA THR A 670 -17.49 18.83 17.63
C THR A 670 -17.52 18.82 16.12
N HIS A 671 -18.09 17.77 15.51
CA HIS A 671 -18.38 17.77 14.09
C HIS A 671 -19.48 18.78 13.76
N THR A 672 -19.16 19.77 12.93
CA THR A 672 -20.14 20.71 12.38
C THR A 672 -20.82 20.17 11.13
N LEU A 673 -20.27 19.12 10.54
CA LEU A 673 -20.79 18.42 9.36
C LEU A 673 -21.19 16.99 9.74
N GLN A 674 -22.35 16.56 9.29
CA GLN A 674 -22.85 15.19 9.40
C GLN A 674 -23.12 14.61 8.01
N VAL A 675 -22.77 13.34 7.84
CA VAL A 675 -23.16 12.50 6.71
C VAL A 675 -24.02 11.38 7.28
N ASN A 676 -25.33 11.46 7.01
CA ASN A 676 -26.29 10.49 7.49
C ASN A 676 -26.62 9.51 6.37
N ASP A 677 -26.45 8.21 6.60
CA ASP A 677 -27.05 7.18 5.74
C ASP A 677 -28.56 7.15 6.02
N LEU A 678 -29.38 7.34 5.00
CA LEU A 678 -30.84 7.45 5.12
C LEU A 678 -31.53 6.08 5.20
N LYS A 679 -30.80 4.99 4.95
CA LYS A 679 -31.28 3.62 5.12
C LYS A 679 -30.48 2.94 6.21
N ASP A 680 -31.20 2.34 7.15
CA ASP A 680 -30.58 1.47 8.13
C ASP A 680 -30.14 0.18 7.42
N GLN A 681 -28.85 -0.15 7.51
CA GLN A 681 -28.28 -1.38 6.97
C GLN A 681 -27.30 -1.96 7.99
N ASP A 682 -27.17 -3.29 7.99
CA ASP A 682 -26.33 -4.04 8.93
C ASP A 682 -24.86 -3.57 8.95
N LYS A 683 -24.34 -3.08 7.81
CA LYS A 683 -22.98 -2.53 7.69
C LYS A 683 -22.98 -1.17 7.02
N LYS A 684 -22.20 -0.24 7.58
CA LYS A 684 -21.89 1.05 6.96
C LYS A 684 -20.89 0.85 5.82
N GLY A 685 -21.05 1.63 4.74
CA GLY A 685 -20.17 1.60 3.57
C GLY A 685 -19.62 2.97 3.15
N ILE A 686 -20.06 4.06 3.79
CA ILE A 686 -19.71 5.42 3.41
C ILE A 686 -18.55 5.92 4.26
N PHE A 687 -17.34 5.88 3.69
CA PHE A 687 -16.20 6.56 4.28
C PHE A 687 -16.30 8.05 4.01
N TRP A 688 -16.03 8.88 5.01
CA TRP A 688 -15.99 10.34 4.82
C TRP A 688 -15.07 11.04 5.81
N ARG A 689 -14.43 12.12 5.37
CA ARG A 689 -13.60 13.02 6.20
C ARG A 689 -13.74 14.45 5.69
N TYR A 690 -13.59 15.43 6.55
CA TYR A 690 -13.59 16.83 6.11
C TYR A 690 -12.61 17.70 6.89
N VAL A 691 -12.21 18.79 6.26
CA VAL A 691 -11.44 19.89 6.86
C VAL A 691 -12.15 21.21 6.59
N GLN A 692 -11.80 22.25 7.32
CA GLN A 692 -12.18 23.62 6.98
C GLN A 692 -11.04 24.27 6.20
N ASP A 693 -11.38 24.96 5.10
CA ASP A 693 -10.42 25.79 4.37
C ASP A 693 -10.19 27.14 5.07
N ASP A 694 -9.34 27.98 4.48
CA ASP A 694 -8.99 29.31 5.02
C ASP A 694 -10.21 30.27 5.08
N GLU A 695 -11.29 29.96 4.37
CA GLU A 695 -12.56 30.71 4.34
C GLU A 695 -13.64 30.10 5.26
N ASN A 696 -13.30 29.05 6.03
CA ASN A 696 -14.20 28.24 6.85
C ASN A 696 -15.27 27.46 6.06
N ASN A 697 -15.06 27.21 4.75
CA ASN A 697 -15.87 26.25 4.01
C ASN A 697 -15.46 24.83 4.40
N ASN A 698 -16.42 23.91 4.48
CA ASN A 698 -16.11 22.51 4.79
C ASN A 698 -15.78 21.78 3.48
N ILE A 699 -14.56 21.26 3.38
CA ILE A 699 -14.09 20.46 2.26
C ILE A 699 -14.21 18.99 2.65
N LEU A 700 -15.23 18.31 2.10
CA LEU A 700 -15.62 16.95 2.42
C LEU A 700 -15.17 16.00 1.31
N THR A 701 -14.46 14.93 1.68
CA THR A 701 -14.28 13.76 0.82
C THR A 701 -15.16 12.62 1.32
N LEU A 702 -15.77 11.91 0.38
CA LEU A 702 -16.66 10.79 0.63
C LEU A 702 -16.43 9.70 -0.41
N ILE A 703 -16.39 8.45 0.03
CA ILE A 703 -16.22 7.28 -0.83
C ILE A 703 -17.19 6.20 -0.39
N ASN A 704 -18.00 5.67 -1.31
CA ASN A 704 -18.81 4.50 -1.01
C ASN A 704 -17.99 3.23 -1.28
N ILE A 705 -17.51 2.60 -0.20
CA ILE A 705 -16.82 1.32 -0.25
C ILE A 705 -17.77 0.14 -0.03
N GLY A 706 -19.05 0.41 0.25
CA GLY A 706 -20.09 -0.61 0.32
C GLY A 706 -20.43 -1.15 -1.06
N LYS A 707 -20.93 -2.39 -1.13
CA LYS A 707 -21.32 -3.03 -2.39
C LYS A 707 -22.67 -2.55 -2.96
N GLU A 708 -23.39 -1.71 -2.22
CA GLU A 708 -24.71 -1.18 -2.60
C GLU A 708 -24.70 0.34 -2.69
N ALA A 709 -25.60 0.89 -3.51
CA ALA A 709 -25.83 2.33 -3.57
C ALA A 709 -26.43 2.83 -2.25
N ARG A 710 -25.98 4.00 -1.78
CA ARG A 710 -26.41 4.59 -0.51
C ARG A 710 -27.03 5.96 -0.71
N ASP A 711 -28.21 6.16 -0.14
CA ASP A 711 -28.85 7.47 -0.08
C ASP A 711 -28.35 8.17 1.18
N ILE A 712 -27.60 9.26 1.01
CA ILE A 712 -27.02 10.01 2.12
C ILE A 712 -27.62 11.41 2.20
N GLU A 713 -27.63 11.98 3.40
CA GLU A 713 -27.86 13.41 3.65
C GLU A 713 -26.58 14.05 4.21
N ILE A 714 -26.13 15.13 3.55
CA ILE A 714 -25.06 16.00 4.03
C ILE A 714 -25.68 17.20 4.75
N LYS A 715 -25.35 17.38 6.03
CA LYS A 715 -25.96 18.40 6.89
C LYS A 715 -24.94 19.19 7.70
N LEU A 716 -25.13 20.50 7.76
CA LEU A 716 -24.42 21.36 8.71
C LEU A 716 -25.23 21.50 10.00
N THR A 717 -24.67 21.04 11.12
CA THR A 717 -25.35 21.07 12.44
C THR A 717 -25.36 22.45 13.07
N ASN A 718 -24.42 23.31 12.69
CA ASN A 718 -24.25 24.67 13.20
C ASN A 718 -24.95 25.76 12.36
N SER A 719 -25.65 25.39 11.28
CA SER A 719 -26.32 26.33 10.37
C SER A 719 -27.83 26.26 10.48
N LYS A 720 -28.49 27.42 10.66
CA LYS A 720 -29.95 27.56 10.52
C LYS A 720 -30.41 27.64 9.06
N LYS A 721 -29.48 27.79 8.12
CA LYS A 721 -29.74 27.87 6.68
C LYS A 721 -29.58 26.49 6.04
N SER A 722 -30.24 26.29 4.90
CA SER A 722 -30.10 25.06 4.10
C SER A 722 -28.64 24.81 3.72
N THR A 723 -28.25 23.54 3.63
CA THR A 723 -26.89 23.13 3.21
C THR A 723 -26.74 23.32 1.70
N SER A 724 -25.67 24.00 1.27
CA SER A 724 -25.23 24.05 -0.13
C SER A 724 -24.09 23.06 -0.32
N VAL A 725 -24.20 22.19 -1.31
CA VAL A 725 -23.15 21.21 -1.68
C VAL A 725 -22.71 21.50 -3.11
N LYS A 726 -21.40 21.61 -3.33
CA LYS A 726 -20.80 21.82 -4.65
C LYS A 726 -19.70 20.79 -4.88
N ASN A 727 -19.76 20.06 -5.99
CA ASN A 727 -18.66 19.20 -6.42
C ASN A 727 -17.44 20.06 -6.77
N ILE A 728 -16.30 19.80 -6.12
CA ILE A 728 -15.07 20.57 -6.31
C ILE A 728 -14.42 20.23 -7.66
N LEU A 729 -14.50 18.95 -8.06
CA LEU A 729 -13.87 18.45 -9.28
C LEU A 729 -14.58 18.95 -10.55
N THR A 730 -15.91 19.04 -10.50
CA THR A 730 -16.74 19.44 -11.66
C THR A 730 -17.36 20.82 -11.54
N GLY A 731 -17.37 21.43 -10.35
CA GLY A 731 -18.06 22.69 -10.10
C GLY A 731 -19.59 22.59 -9.98
N GLU A 732 -20.17 21.41 -10.18
CA GLU A 732 -21.61 21.17 -10.17
C GLU A 732 -22.23 21.43 -8.79
N LYS A 733 -23.43 22.04 -8.77
CA LYS A 733 -24.22 22.16 -7.54
C LYS A 733 -25.02 20.88 -7.33
N LEU A 734 -24.85 20.26 -6.17
CA LEU A 734 -25.54 19.02 -5.81
C LEU A 734 -26.66 19.31 -4.80
N ASN A 735 -27.66 18.44 -4.79
CA ASN A 735 -28.59 18.36 -3.67
C ASN A 735 -27.85 17.90 -2.41
N ASN A 736 -28.36 18.24 -1.23
CA ASN A 736 -27.80 17.76 0.02
C ASN A 736 -28.21 16.31 0.34
N CYS A 737 -29.24 15.78 -0.34
CA CYS A 737 -29.55 14.36 -0.39
C CYS A 737 -29.02 13.79 -1.71
N ILE A 738 -28.12 12.81 -1.64
CA ILE A 738 -27.39 12.26 -2.79
C ILE A 738 -27.43 10.73 -2.72
N THR A 739 -27.66 10.08 -3.86
CA THR A 739 -27.41 8.64 -3.99
C THR A 739 -25.96 8.45 -4.46
N VAL A 740 -25.16 7.76 -3.66
CA VAL A 740 -23.75 7.47 -3.94
C VAL A 740 -23.63 6.00 -4.35
N GLN A 741 -23.22 5.73 -5.59
CA GLN A 741 -23.03 4.37 -6.10
C GLN A 741 -21.80 3.71 -5.47
N PRO A 742 -21.70 2.37 -5.44
CA PRO A 742 -20.45 1.70 -5.06
C PRO A 742 -19.28 2.26 -5.86
N LEU A 743 -18.13 2.49 -5.20
CA LEU A 743 -16.90 3.05 -5.75
C LEU A 743 -16.95 4.54 -6.12
N ASP A 744 -18.09 5.22 -5.99
CA ASP A 744 -18.14 6.66 -6.22
C ASP A 744 -17.24 7.41 -5.24
N VAL A 745 -16.49 8.37 -5.77
CA VAL A 745 -15.71 9.35 -5.02
C VAL A 745 -16.36 10.72 -5.18
N LEU A 746 -16.80 11.29 -4.07
CA LEU A 746 -17.28 12.67 -4.00
C LEU A 746 -16.27 13.52 -3.25
N PHE A 747 -15.86 14.64 -3.86
CA PHE A 747 -15.07 15.68 -3.23
C PHE A 747 -15.81 17.00 -3.36
N VAL A 748 -16.34 17.50 -2.25
CA VAL A 748 -17.36 18.55 -2.25
C VAL A 748 -17.05 19.67 -1.25
N GLU A 749 -17.41 20.88 -1.64
CA GLU A 749 -17.47 22.05 -0.77
C GLU A 749 -18.87 22.11 -0.15
N VAL A 750 -18.94 22.25 1.18
CA VAL A 750 -20.19 22.31 1.94
C VAL A 750 -20.23 23.59 2.79
N LYS A 751 -21.26 24.41 2.55
CA LYS A 751 -21.48 25.69 3.25
C LYS A 751 -22.95 25.95 3.56
N GLY A 752 -23.20 26.87 4.49
CA GLY A 752 -24.55 27.38 4.71
C GLY A 752 -25.00 28.22 3.50
N ALA A 753 -26.23 28.01 3.01
CA ALA A 753 -26.73 28.71 1.83
C ALA A 753 -26.68 30.24 2.00
N SER A 754 -26.33 30.97 0.94
CA SER A 754 -26.51 32.43 0.90
C SER A 754 -28.00 32.78 0.79
N LYS A 755 -28.43 33.94 1.32
CA LYS A 755 -29.79 34.46 1.04
C LYS A 755 -29.86 34.69 -0.48
N LYS A 756 -30.86 34.10 -1.13
CA LYS A 756 -31.21 34.45 -2.52
C LYS A 756 -31.63 35.91 -2.60
#